data_AF-A0A136MQR6-F1
#
_entry.id   AF-A0A136MQR6-F1
#
_cell.length_a   1.000
_cell.length_b   1.000
_cell.length_c   1.000
_cell.angle_alpha   90.00
_cell.angle_beta   90.00
_cell.angle_gamma   90.00
#
_symmetry.space_group_name_H-M   'P 1'
#
loop_
_entity.id
_entity.type
_entity.pdbx_description
1 polymer ?
#
loop_
_entity_poly.entity_id
_entity_poly.type
_entity_poly.pdbx_seq_one_letter_code
_entity_poly.pdbx_strand_id
1 'polypeptide(L)'
;MRIFHPLLRLLYSCAILFTSACGGEALANEAEVFLSDVFNERVFYHYQGWGGIGINQAVVPPDGRAATPLQIGEQKYDKGLGTHAPSEILVDLAGEFASFRADAGLQAQAIPEGSIVFQVFVDDRKVFDSGILNSRDPIKKVEVPLEGADILRLVVTDSGDGITCDCANWANACLVLSGTPRKGDPSSSQMDIAPFAHVVTSAADRNEGTRSNRVQEFHPDDIYLEQPVPRQTDGTYEVPIWTENRACIGLTWAERRFLREVGLVFPEGQTPPKADNVTVQYWTGESHWQGKWVDADGKFTQDGNQWTFRFGGGQGASIPSSGTEKIRWIWPSKPIRVQALTAISRSRNEKQAITLESEPGYDEEVATIEAYNGHFPAQGDQEKGFKTSWDLSQPKTLDVVCTSAMPWKTDRTVLNFSTPRGAFAVSMEDILNKGGVYVQDFGILASPAKKAVSLKEYKKSLDSRKKVLDQVREMPDQTFEAAFKAVHNPIQNLGPMMLSLACDNWKFAAHREGMIEFDIAPDDPHQSWGSWQPKYRMHLVVENRDDTKTKRFLEGEWLPIPVTVQTCDNGITIAHKTFVAPLGEPLELSPWSYTKPLCLALYTVENPTSGDLAFKMGYEFSSTQAVELKLEKKDGGIALIQGSRVIAFLRAATIPDSAFTISGARVDISHPLASGQKVELLAAIPGWEFSAQESIPAIHTDEMEQATRKYWEERLSESTQIDIPDPLLSNIIRASQVHCMLAARRDPTDGTIAAWIASDRYGPLESEAHSIVLGMSRLGHEKFAQGSLDYFIKKYNPQGFLTTGYTLMGTGWHLWTLAEHFDLWRRDDWLRKNASEITRVCRWIAEQTRKTRRPELDPAEFPEMGLFPPGVAADWNRFAYRFALQGHFSAGLTNVGRILAAIGDPNAASLQQEGENFRQSILKAYQWSIARTPAVQLKDGVFVPASPSILYCFGPTGDIFPGEDGNRSWCYDVELGSHHLVPTGVIDPGSPEVDWMIHHLEDNQFLASGMGDYPGEKSQADWFNLGGFSKVQPYYTRIADVYALRDEVKPFIRSYFNAIPSLVSLENLSFWEHFHNIAAWNKTHETGWFLSQTRTVFVKDDGNELWLAPFVTSNWLDDGEKVAIKNAPTHFGTVSYTLTSSIRNGKIQAEIECPSRSRPEIINLRLRHPEGLPMKSVLVNGEQHKDFDATREIIRLAPGSKTLLVEAHY
;
A
#
# COMPACT_ATOMS: atom_id res chain seq x y z
N MET A 1 40.11 49.06 13.41
CA MET A 1 41.04 50.06 13.98
C MET A 1 40.96 49.96 15.51
N ARG A 2 42.03 49.47 16.16
CA ARG A 2 42.47 49.62 17.58
C ARG A 2 41.40 49.62 18.71
N ILE A 3 41.30 48.59 19.58
CA ILE A 3 42.14 48.23 20.77
C ILE A 3 41.57 48.77 22.12
N PHE A 4 41.23 47.81 23.00
CA PHE A 4 41.38 47.71 24.47
C PHE A 4 40.31 48.16 25.52
N HIS A 5 39.96 47.16 26.35
CA HIS A 5 39.51 47.06 27.77
C HIS A 5 40.38 47.85 28.80
N PRO A 6 40.06 47.99 30.13
CA PRO A 6 39.54 46.93 31.06
C PRO A 6 38.72 47.33 32.35
N LEU A 7 38.16 46.30 33.03
CA LEU A 7 38.11 45.88 34.48
C LEU A 7 38.31 46.92 35.65
N LEU A 8 37.86 46.81 36.94
CA LEU A 8 37.16 45.84 37.84
C LEU A 8 36.83 46.49 39.23
N ARG A 9 35.75 46.02 39.90
CA ARG A 9 35.50 45.66 41.34
C ARG A 9 35.87 46.55 42.57
N LEU A 10 34.94 46.53 43.57
CA LEU A 10 35.03 46.23 45.05
C LEU A 10 34.04 47.14 45.86
N LEU A 11 33.38 46.83 47.00
CA LEU A 11 32.97 45.65 47.79
C LEU A 11 32.34 46.17 49.16
N TYR A 12 31.34 45.45 49.73
CA TYR A 12 30.88 45.35 51.17
C TYR A 12 30.10 46.52 51.90
N SER A 13 28.81 46.34 52.30
CA SER A 13 28.20 46.00 53.65
C SER A 13 27.92 47.19 54.61
N CYS A 14 26.85 47.33 55.44
CA CYS A 14 25.80 46.48 56.04
C CYS A 14 24.67 47.37 56.69
N ALA A 15 23.40 46.89 56.73
CA ALA A 15 22.35 46.91 57.81
C ALA A 15 22.07 48.19 58.69
N ILE A 16 20.87 48.62 59.15
CA ILE A 16 19.45 48.18 59.29
C ILE A 16 18.60 49.42 59.68
N LEU A 17 17.34 49.54 59.24
CA LEU A 17 16.15 49.92 60.05
C LEU A 17 14.88 49.98 59.17
N PHE A 18 13.89 49.15 59.48
CA PHE A 18 12.59 49.04 58.81
C PHE A 18 11.56 49.99 59.45
N THR A 19 10.74 50.67 58.64
CA THR A 19 9.26 50.52 58.69
C THR A 19 8.57 51.19 57.49
N SER A 20 7.53 50.47 57.02
CA SER A 20 6.29 50.88 56.34
C SER A 20 6.27 51.25 54.85
N ALA A 21 5.59 50.34 54.12
CA ALA A 21 4.60 50.54 53.06
C ALA A 21 5.08 50.76 51.60
N CYS A 22 4.48 49.91 50.74
CA CYS A 22 4.53 49.86 49.27
C CYS A 22 5.85 49.43 48.62
N GLY A 23 5.80 48.28 47.96
CA GLY A 23 6.83 47.84 47.03
C GLY A 23 6.70 46.34 46.76
N GLY A 24 6.24 45.99 45.57
CA GLY A 24 6.02 44.61 45.16
C GLY A 24 7.24 43.73 45.37
N GLU A 25 6.98 42.49 45.77
CA GLU A 25 7.94 41.41 45.63
C GLU A 25 8.29 41.30 44.14
N ALA A 26 9.53 41.62 43.82
CA ALA A 26 10.16 41.21 42.59
C ALA A 26 10.22 39.68 42.62
N LEU A 27 9.32 39.05 41.88
CA LEU A 27 9.46 37.65 41.49
C LEU A 27 10.81 37.49 40.79
N ALA A 28 11.58 36.49 41.21
CA ALA A 28 12.81 36.10 40.57
C ALA A 28 12.56 35.91 39.07
N ASN A 29 13.39 36.52 38.22
CA ASN A 29 13.39 36.25 36.78
C ASN A 29 13.76 34.77 36.59
N GLU A 30 12.75 33.93 36.46
CA GLU A 30 12.85 32.59 35.90
C GLU A 30 13.41 32.74 34.48
N ALA A 31 14.60 32.22 34.21
CA ALA A 31 15.20 32.29 32.88
C ALA A 31 14.46 31.33 31.95
N GLU A 32 13.65 31.89 31.05
CA GLU A 32 12.90 31.17 30.03
C GLU A 32 13.78 30.84 28.81
N VAL A 33 13.61 29.63 28.27
CA VAL A 33 14.31 29.12 27.09
C VAL A 33 13.26 28.71 26.04
N PHE A 34 13.18 29.42 24.91
CA PHE A 34 12.25 29.06 23.84
C PHE A 34 12.72 27.81 23.11
N LEU A 35 11.80 26.85 22.89
CA LEU A 35 12.12 25.62 22.15
C LEU A 35 12.58 25.90 20.72
N SER A 36 12.13 27.00 20.10
CA SER A 36 12.59 27.39 18.76
C SER A 36 14.04 27.89 18.74
N ASP A 37 14.58 28.36 19.86
CA ASP A 37 15.97 28.84 19.97
C ASP A 37 16.95 27.70 20.27
N VAL A 38 16.50 26.69 21.02
CA VAL A 38 17.28 25.49 21.37
C VAL A 38 16.81 24.25 20.61
N PHE A 39 16.12 24.44 19.48
CA PHE A 39 15.49 23.34 18.75
C PHE A 39 16.49 22.23 18.44
N ASN A 40 17.63 22.59 17.85
CA ASN A 40 18.66 21.61 17.48
C ASN A 40 19.36 20.98 18.71
N GLU A 41 19.37 21.68 19.84
CA GLU A 41 20.07 21.24 21.06
C GLU A 41 19.25 20.26 21.90
N ARG A 42 17.93 20.46 21.92
CA ARG A 42 17.02 19.78 22.85
C ARG A 42 16.02 18.89 22.14
N VAL A 43 15.61 19.20 20.92
CA VAL A 43 14.68 18.36 20.15
C VAL A 43 15.46 17.26 19.46
N PHE A 44 15.23 16.02 19.88
CA PHE A 44 15.97 14.86 19.35
C PHE A 44 15.09 13.91 18.53
N TYR A 45 13.77 14.16 18.52
CA TYR A 45 12.82 13.50 17.63
C TYR A 45 11.70 14.49 17.28
N HIS A 46 11.29 14.49 16.02
CA HIS A 46 10.04 15.12 15.62
C HIS A 46 9.46 14.40 14.40
N TYR A 47 8.14 14.41 14.31
CA TYR A 47 7.38 13.83 13.22
C TYR A 47 6.14 14.70 12.95
N GLN A 48 5.68 14.74 11.70
CA GLN A 48 4.40 15.33 11.34
C GLN A 48 3.83 14.73 10.05
N GLY A 49 2.51 14.73 9.92
CA GLY A 49 1.79 14.12 8.81
C GLY A 49 1.96 14.85 7.48
N TRP A 50 2.24 16.17 7.50
CA TRP A 50 2.41 16.98 6.30
C TRP A 50 3.42 18.12 6.48
N GLY A 51 4.17 18.43 5.42
CA GLY A 51 5.14 19.54 5.37
C GLY A 51 6.39 19.33 6.23
N GLY A 52 7.18 20.40 6.41
CA GLY A 52 8.31 20.48 7.34
C GLY A 52 8.00 21.33 8.59
N ILE A 53 8.71 21.11 9.70
CA ILE A 53 8.49 21.85 10.94
C ILE A 53 8.84 23.34 10.75
N GLY A 54 7.97 24.23 11.21
CA GLY A 54 8.18 25.68 11.19
C GLY A 54 8.85 26.15 12.47
N ILE A 55 10.05 26.73 12.38
CA ILE A 55 10.73 27.37 13.52
C ILE A 55 10.43 28.86 13.46
N ASN A 56 9.68 29.38 14.44
CA ASN A 56 9.15 30.76 14.46
C ASN A 56 8.24 31.09 13.26
N GLN A 57 7.71 30.08 12.59
CA GLN A 57 6.77 30.14 11.47
C GLN A 57 5.77 29.00 11.61
N ALA A 58 4.65 29.08 10.90
CA ALA A 58 3.75 27.95 10.73
C ALA A 58 4.44 26.80 9.98
N VAL A 59 3.78 25.65 9.86
CA VAL A 59 4.27 24.51 9.08
C VAL A 59 4.78 24.94 7.70
N VAL A 60 5.94 24.39 7.30
CA VAL A 60 6.59 24.66 6.02
C VAL A 60 5.98 23.76 4.94
N PRO A 61 5.34 24.32 3.91
CA PRO A 61 4.74 23.50 2.87
C PRO A 61 5.78 22.73 2.03
N PRO A 62 5.51 21.48 1.63
CA PRO A 62 6.46 20.64 0.90
C PRO A 62 6.59 21.03 -0.59
N ASP A 63 5.67 21.82 -1.12
CA ASP A 63 5.62 22.32 -2.50
C ASP A 63 6.49 23.56 -2.74
N GLY A 64 7.30 23.97 -1.75
CA GLY A 64 8.32 25.02 -1.90
C GLY A 64 7.82 26.46 -1.74
N ARG A 65 6.52 26.66 -1.51
CA ARG A 65 5.94 27.95 -1.11
C ARG A 65 6.42 28.35 0.30
N ALA A 66 6.49 29.66 0.55
CA ALA A 66 6.95 30.18 1.84
C ALA A 66 5.95 29.85 2.98
N ALA A 67 6.48 29.49 4.14
CA ALA A 67 5.71 29.34 5.37
C ALA A 67 5.12 30.69 5.82
N THR A 68 3.92 30.66 6.40
CA THR A 68 3.26 31.85 6.95
C THR A 68 3.73 32.11 8.40
N PRO A 69 3.58 33.34 8.93
CA PRO A 69 3.86 33.62 10.34
C PRO A 69 2.97 32.80 11.29
N LEU A 70 3.48 32.48 12.48
CA LEU A 70 2.69 31.82 13.54
C LEU A 70 1.49 32.68 13.92
N GLN A 71 0.28 32.13 13.79
CA GLN A 71 -0.96 32.82 14.12
C GLN A 71 -1.98 31.85 14.73
N ILE A 72 -2.66 32.29 15.80
CA ILE A 72 -3.79 31.60 16.41
C ILE A 72 -4.89 32.63 16.63
N GLY A 73 -6.07 32.42 16.02
CA GLY A 73 -7.09 33.46 15.90
C GLY A 73 -6.52 34.71 15.20
N GLU A 74 -6.66 35.88 15.81
CA GLU A 74 -6.09 37.14 15.30
C GLU A 74 -4.68 37.44 15.82
N GLN A 75 -4.16 36.64 16.76
CA GLN A 75 -2.89 36.91 17.43
C GLN A 75 -1.71 36.28 16.68
N LYS A 76 -0.68 37.08 16.40
CA LYS A 76 0.58 36.67 15.77
C LYS A 76 1.67 36.48 16.83
N TYR A 77 2.61 35.57 16.54
CA TYR A 77 3.70 35.22 17.44
C TYR A 77 5.05 35.23 16.73
N ASP A 78 6.07 35.72 17.43
CA ASP A 78 7.45 35.77 16.94
C ASP A 78 8.25 34.50 17.29
N LYS A 79 7.78 33.74 18.28
CA LYS A 79 8.43 32.53 18.80
C LYS A 79 7.47 31.36 18.86
N GLY A 80 7.97 30.17 18.57
CA GLY A 80 7.22 28.92 18.68
C GLY A 80 7.54 27.92 17.57
N LEU A 81 6.80 26.82 17.57
CA LEU A 81 6.92 25.74 16.61
C LEU A 81 5.59 25.54 15.86
N GLY A 82 5.63 25.65 14.53
CA GLY A 82 4.49 25.36 13.66
C GLY A 82 4.59 23.94 13.12
N THR A 83 3.49 23.18 13.22
CA THR A 83 3.41 21.77 12.82
C THR A 83 2.12 21.49 12.05
N HIS A 84 1.95 20.25 11.59
CA HIS A 84 0.69 19.80 11.01
C HIS A 84 0.30 18.42 11.56
N ALA A 85 -0.97 18.21 11.88
CA ALA A 85 -1.40 16.95 12.47
C ALA A 85 -1.34 15.76 11.49
N PRO A 86 -1.22 14.51 11.99
CA PRO A 86 -0.71 14.22 13.33
C PRO A 86 0.76 14.66 13.45
N SER A 87 1.18 15.22 14.58
CA SER A 87 2.58 15.59 14.84
C SER A 87 3.04 15.21 16.23
N GLU A 88 4.35 15.05 16.38
CA GLU A 88 4.99 14.71 17.64
C GLU A 88 6.38 15.34 17.72
N ILE A 89 6.75 15.86 18.90
CA ILE A 89 8.07 16.46 19.17
C ILE A 89 8.55 15.99 20.54
N LEU A 90 9.76 15.44 20.61
CA LEU A 90 10.40 15.09 21.87
C LEU A 90 11.58 15.99 22.20
N VAL A 91 11.59 16.45 23.45
CA VAL A 91 12.56 17.39 23.99
C VAL A 91 13.31 16.74 25.16
N ASP A 92 14.64 16.77 25.11
CA ASP A 92 15.53 16.33 26.19
C ASP A 92 15.61 17.42 27.27
N LEU A 93 15.04 17.12 28.44
CA LEU A 93 15.01 18.04 29.58
C LEU A 93 16.21 17.86 30.50
N ALA A 94 16.82 16.67 30.51
CA ALA A 94 17.94 16.30 31.39
C ALA A 94 17.76 16.64 32.89
N GLY A 95 16.52 16.77 33.38
CA GLY A 95 16.23 17.16 34.77
C GLY A 95 16.54 18.63 35.09
N GLU A 96 16.68 19.50 34.08
CA GLU A 96 17.15 20.88 34.22
C GLU A 96 16.02 21.92 34.34
N PHE A 97 14.77 21.54 34.05
CA PHE A 97 13.65 22.47 33.91
C PHE A 97 12.56 22.23 34.95
N ALA A 98 11.89 23.31 35.39
CA ALA A 98 10.81 23.29 36.37
C ALA A 98 9.42 23.22 35.71
N SER A 99 9.23 23.82 34.53
CA SER A 99 7.95 23.80 33.80
C SER A 99 8.09 24.05 32.30
N PHE A 100 7.09 23.63 31.53
CA PHE A 100 6.88 23.99 30.12
C PHE A 100 5.63 24.85 29.96
N ARG A 101 5.71 25.89 29.13
CA ARG A 101 4.60 26.80 28.81
C ARG A 101 4.44 26.95 27.30
N ALA A 102 3.21 27.03 26.81
CA ALA A 102 2.90 27.33 25.41
C ALA A 102 1.47 27.86 25.19
N ASP A 103 1.28 28.53 24.05
CA ASP A 103 -0.02 28.91 23.49
C ASP A 103 -0.32 27.98 22.31
N ALA A 104 -1.30 27.09 22.48
CA ALA A 104 -1.66 26.07 21.51
C ALA A 104 -2.94 26.43 20.74
N GLY A 105 -2.97 26.17 19.43
CA GLY A 105 -4.17 26.35 18.62
C GLY A 105 -4.00 26.04 17.14
N LEU A 106 -5.13 25.87 16.45
CA LEU A 106 -5.19 25.63 15.01
C LEU A 106 -5.09 26.96 14.24
N GLN A 107 -4.23 26.99 13.22
CA GLN A 107 -4.07 28.14 12.33
C GLN A 107 -5.03 28.04 11.14
N ALA A 108 -5.92 29.03 11.02
CA ALA A 108 -6.91 29.09 9.95
C ALA A 108 -6.28 29.00 8.54
N GLN A 109 -6.88 28.14 7.70
CA GLN A 109 -6.54 27.97 6.29
C GLN A 109 -7.63 28.55 5.39
N ALA A 110 -7.39 28.59 4.07
CA ALA A 110 -8.36 29.11 3.09
C ALA A 110 -9.68 28.32 3.05
N ILE A 111 -9.63 27.04 3.41
CA ILE A 111 -10.79 26.15 3.57
C ILE A 111 -10.86 25.77 5.06
N PRO A 112 -11.90 26.19 5.80
CA PRO A 112 -11.93 26.06 7.26
C PRO A 112 -12.55 24.73 7.70
N GLU A 113 -11.80 23.64 7.61
CA GLU A 113 -12.27 22.29 8.02
C GLU A 113 -11.31 21.53 8.96
N GLY A 114 -10.13 22.07 9.29
CA GLY A 114 -9.19 21.36 10.15
C GLY A 114 -9.65 21.20 11.60
N SER A 115 -9.32 20.06 12.21
CA SER A 115 -9.67 19.69 13.57
C SER A 115 -8.53 18.93 14.26
N ILE A 116 -8.12 19.38 15.45
CA ILE A 116 -6.91 18.85 16.10
C ILE A 116 -7.06 18.69 17.62
N VAL A 117 -6.24 17.82 18.22
CA VAL A 117 -6.09 17.72 19.68
C VAL A 117 -4.63 17.89 20.06
N PHE A 118 -4.33 18.82 20.96
CA PHE A 118 -3.00 19.00 21.57
C PHE A 118 -2.89 18.18 22.85
N GLN A 119 -1.80 17.45 22.99
CA GLN A 119 -1.48 16.67 24.18
C GLN A 119 -0.03 16.91 24.61
N VAL A 120 0.21 16.86 25.92
CA VAL A 120 1.56 16.92 26.50
C VAL A 120 1.79 15.76 27.43
N PHE A 121 2.94 15.11 27.28
CA PHE A 121 3.40 14.04 28.15
C PHE A 121 4.75 14.41 28.77
N VAL A 122 4.94 14.01 30.02
CA VAL A 122 6.19 14.20 30.78
C VAL A 122 6.61 12.83 31.28
N ASP A 123 7.79 12.37 30.84
CA ASP A 123 8.28 10.99 31.05
C ASP A 123 7.16 9.96 30.75
N ASP A 124 6.60 10.05 29.55
CA ASP A 124 5.52 9.22 28.99
C ASP A 124 4.16 9.23 29.70
N ARG A 125 4.00 10.04 30.75
CA ARG A 125 2.70 10.26 31.38
C ARG A 125 1.97 11.44 30.76
N LYS A 126 0.74 11.23 30.27
CA LYS A 126 -0.11 12.34 29.78
C LYS A 126 -0.45 13.27 30.93
N VAL A 127 -0.09 14.54 30.80
CA VAL A 127 -0.34 15.59 31.80
C VAL A 127 -1.25 16.71 31.26
N PHE A 128 -1.45 16.79 29.95
CA PHE A 128 -2.33 17.76 29.31
C PHE A 128 -3.06 17.16 28.10
N ASP A 129 -4.30 17.61 27.88
CA ASP A 129 -5.13 17.30 26.71
C ASP A 129 -6.06 18.49 26.44
N SER A 130 -6.11 19.00 25.20
CA SER A 130 -6.95 20.15 24.86
C SER A 130 -8.42 19.81 24.64
N GLY A 131 -8.74 18.54 24.33
CA GLY A 131 -9.92 18.19 23.54
C GLY A 131 -9.80 18.64 22.08
N ILE A 132 -10.82 18.35 21.26
CA ILE A 132 -10.87 18.77 19.86
C ILE A 132 -10.94 20.30 19.78
N LEU A 133 -10.06 20.88 18.97
CA LEU A 133 -10.03 22.31 18.63
C LEU A 133 -10.19 22.47 17.11
N ASN A 134 -10.91 23.50 16.70
CA ASN A 134 -11.03 23.95 15.31
C ASN A 134 -10.51 25.38 15.14
N SER A 135 -10.52 25.89 13.90
CA SER A 135 -10.00 27.22 13.55
C SER A 135 -10.68 28.41 14.25
N ARG A 136 -11.86 28.22 14.87
CA ARG A 136 -12.63 29.26 15.57
C ARG A 136 -12.44 29.23 17.08
N ASP A 137 -11.84 28.18 17.62
CA ASP A 137 -11.65 28.05 19.05
C ASP A 137 -10.57 29.03 19.55
N PRO A 138 -10.72 29.56 20.78
CA PRO A 138 -9.74 30.47 21.35
C PRO A 138 -8.41 29.76 21.66
N ILE A 139 -7.34 30.56 21.81
CA ILE A 139 -6.01 30.08 22.21
C ILE A 139 -6.11 29.22 23.48
N LYS A 140 -5.50 28.04 23.45
CA LYS A 140 -5.40 27.15 24.60
C LYS A 140 -4.06 27.35 25.30
N LYS A 141 -4.07 27.84 26.54
CA LYS A 141 -2.86 27.97 27.36
C LYS A 141 -2.43 26.61 27.91
N VAL A 142 -1.15 26.31 27.81
CA VAL A 142 -0.51 25.09 28.32
C VAL A 142 0.53 25.48 29.35
N GLU A 143 0.44 24.91 30.55
CA GLU A 143 1.47 25.02 31.59
C GLU A 143 1.56 23.67 32.32
N VAL A 144 2.72 23.03 32.26
CA VAL A 144 2.94 21.70 32.85
C VAL A 144 4.22 21.69 33.68
N PRO A 145 4.24 21.05 34.87
CA PRO A 145 5.44 20.93 35.68
C PRO A 145 6.42 19.90 35.07
N LEU A 146 7.72 20.19 35.16
CA LEU A 146 8.83 19.40 34.64
C LEU A 146 9.90 19.06 35.69
N GLU A 147 9.71 19.41 36.96
CA GLU A 147 10.75 19.27 37.99
C GLU A 147 11.30 17.82 38.05
N GLY A 148 12.58 17.67 37.73
CA GLY A 148 13.28 16.39 37.70
C GLY A 148 12.93 15.46 36.55
N ALA A 149 12.13 15.92 35.58
CA ALA A 149 11.74 15.20 34.39
C ALA A 149 12.84 15.22 33.32
N ASP A 150 12.85 14.21 32.47
CA ASP A 150 13.92 14.00 31.51
C ASP A 150 13.46 14.14 30.06
N ILE A 151 12.20 13.83 29.76
CA ILE A 151 11.64 13.97 28.41
C ILE A 151 10.30 14.69 28.46
N LEU A 152 10.16 15.71 27.61
CA LEU A 152 8.89 16.37 27.29
C LEU A 152 8.45 15.93 25.89
N ARG A 153 7.18 15.55 25.77
CA ARG A 153 6.56 15.08 24.52
C ARG A 153 5.35 15.93 24.18
N LEU A 154 5.41 16.58 23.03
CA LEU A 154 4.35 17.44 22.50
C LEU A 154 3.68 16.72 21.32
N VAL A 155 2.37 16.51 21.39
CA VAL A 155 1.62 15.75 20.37
C VAL A 155 0.46 16.57 19.86
N VAL A 156 0.21 16.48 18.54
CA VAL A 156 -1.01 16.94 17.89
C VAL A 156 -1.63 15.76 17.15
N THR A 157 -2.90 15.45 17.38
CA THR A 157 -3.64 14.42 16.60
C THR A 157 -4.62 15.09 15.62
N ASP A 158 -4.97 14.40 14.54
CA ASP A 158 -5.97 14.81 13.53
C ASP A 158 -7.43 14.57 13.97
N SER A 159 -7.63 14.19 15.24
CA SER A 159 -8.94 13.93 15.84
C SER A 159 -9.80 12.82 15.20
N GLY A 160 -9.26 12.11 14.20
CA GLY A 160 -9.90 10.98 13.53
C GLY A 160 -10.69 11.30 12.26
N ASP A 161 -10.71 12.55 11.79
CA ASP A 161 -11.36 12.95 10.53
C ASP A 161 -10.38 13.20 9.36
N GLY A 162 -9.11 12.87 9.56
CA GLY A 162 -8.04 13.00 8.58
C GLY A 162 -7.35 14.36 8.66
N ILE A 163 -6.25 14.52 7.93
CA ILE A 163 -5.29 15.60 8.22
C ILE A 163 -5.63 16.96 7.58
N THR A 164 -6.74 17.08 6.86
CA THR A 164 -6.95 18.20 5.93
C THR A 164 -6.98 19.56 6.66
N CYS A 165 -6.03 20.43 6.33
CA CYS A 165 -5.91 21.79 6.91
C CYS A 165 -5.60 21.85 8.42
N ASP A 166 -4.99 20.81 8.97
CA ASP A 166 -4.60 20.71 10.38
C ASP A 166 -3.28 21.40 10.74
N CYS A 167 -3.14 22.66 10.32
CA CYS A 167 -1.98 23.49 10.65
C CYS A 167 -2.01 23.87 12.14
N ALA A 168 -1.16 23.26 12.96
CA ALA A 168 -1.17 23.37 14.42
C ALA A 168 0.05 24.13 14.95
N ASN A 169 -0.16 25.10 15.84
CA ASN A 169 0.91 25.93 16.38
C ASN A 169 1.10 25.72 17.89
N TRP A 170 2.35 25.45 18.30
CA TRP A 170 2.85 25.61 19.67
C TRP A 170 3.55 26.96 19.80
N ALA A 171 2.77 28.03 19.90
CA ALA A 171 3.28 29.39 19.98
C ALA A 171 3.87 29.70 21.37
N ASN A 172 4.91 30.54 21.43
CA ASN A 172 5.66 30.87 22.66
C ASN A 172 6.10 29.64 23.48
N ALA A 173 6.30 28.48 22.83
CA ALA A 173 6.71 27.26 23.50
C ALA A 173 8.06 27.44 24.20
N CYS A 174 8.07 27.47 25.54
CA CYS A 174 9.27 27.72 26.33
C CYS A 174 9.40 26.80 27.55
N LEU A 175 10.65 26.55 27.93
CA LEU A 175 11.05 25.82 29.13
C LEU A 175 11.54 26.80 30.19
N VAL A 176 11.14 26.58 31.43
CA VAL A 176 11.57 27.38 32.58
C VAL A 176 12.64 26.61 33.35
N LEU A 177 13.81 27.22 33.56
CA LEU A 177 14.91 26.57 34.28
C LEU A 177 14.55 26.29 35.74
N SER A 178 14.95 25.12 36.25
CA SER A 178 14.80 24.76 37.66
C SER A 178 15.86 25.44 38.52
N GLY A 179 15.45 25.90 39.72
CA GLY A 179 16.36 26.39 40.75
C GLY A 179 17.14 25.27 41.46
N THR A 180 16.75 24.00 41.25
CA THR A 180 17.33 22.80 41.87
C THR A 180 17.52 21.67 40.84
N PRO A 181 18.34 21.86 39.79
CA PRO A 181 18.53 20.84 38.76
C PRO A 181 19.07 19.53 39.36
N ARG A 182 18.56 18.39 38.88
CA ARG A 182 18.92 17.06 39.40
C ARG A 182 20.38 16.74 39.05
N LYS A 183 21.28 16.70 40.05
CA LYS A 183 22.61 16.05 39.94
C LYS A 183 22.49 14.52 40.10
N GLY A 184 21.75 13.85 39.23
CA GLY A 184 21.69 12.38 39.21
C GLY A 184 22.79 11.81 38.33
N ASP A 185 23.40 10.69 38.72
CA ASP A 185 24.29 9.90 37.85
C ASP A 185 23.44 9.22 36.75
N PRO A 186 23.43 9.71 35.51
CA PRO A 186 22.52 9.25 34.46
C PRO A 186 22.88 7.87 33.91
N SER A 187 24.08 7.36 34.22
CA SER A 187 24.63 6.14 33.61
C SER A 187 23.98 4.84 34.13
N SER A 188 23.37 4.87 35.31
CA SER A 188 22.77 3.68 35.95
C SER A 188 21.34 3.32 35.50
N SER A 189 20.70 4.17 34.68
CA SER A 189 19.31 4.02 34.22
C SER A 189 19.14 3.99 32.70
N GLN A 190 20.23 3.93 31.93
CA GLN A 190 20.22 4.00 30.47
C GLN A 190 20.45 2.64 29.83
N MET A 191 19.95 2.49 28.62
CA MET A 191 19.97 1.24 27.88
C MET A 191 21.20 1.13 26.98
N ASP A 192 22.05 0.14 27.22
CA ASP A 192 23.09 -0.25 26.26
C ASP A 192 22.51 -1.22 25.22
N ILE A 193 22.50 -0.78 23.96
CA ILE A 193 21.99 -1.53 22.80
C ILE A 193 23.10 -2.13 21.93
N ALA A 194 24.37 -1.99 22.30
CA ALA A 194 25.46 -2.65 21.58
C ALA A 194 25.31 -4.19 21.53
N PRO A 195 24.82 -4.88 22.58
CA PRO A 195 24.61 -6.34 22.53
C PRO A 195 23.59 -6.81 21.47
N PHE A 196 22.73 -5.92 20.96
CA PHE A 196 21.71 -6.23 19.96
C PHE A 196 22.12 -5.82 18.54
N ALA A 197 23.38 -5.42 18.34
CA ALA A 197 23.97 -5.15 17.04
C ALA A 197 24.90 -6.28 16.60
N HIS A 198 25.10 -6.40 15.28
CA HIS A 198 26.24 -7.13 14.75
C HIS A 198 27.48 -6.24 14.84
N VAL A 199 28.60 -6.79 15.34
CA VAL A 199 29.90 -6.13 15.32
C VAL A 199 30.51 -6.31 13.95
N VAL A 200 30.82 -5.20 13.30
CA VAL A 200 31.23 -5.18 11.90
C VAL A 200 32.47 -4.33 11.64
N THR A 201 33.06 -4.48 10.46
CA THR A 201 34.09 -3.60 9.91
C THR A 201 33.67 -3.16 8.50
N SER A 202 34.19 -2.02 8.04
CA SER A 202 33.92 -1.51 6.69
C SER A 202 35.10 -0.71 6.17
N ALA A 203 35.20 -0.56 4.85
CA ALA A 203 36.26 0.21 4.22
C ALA A 203 36.23 1.68 4.69
N ALA A 204 37.30 2.11 5.35
CA ALA A 204 37.40 3.42 5.99
C ALA A 204 37.41 4.61 4.99
N ASP A 205 37.62 4.35 3.70
CA ASP A 205 37.55 5.30 2.58
C ASP A 205 36.21 5.28 1.85
N ARG A 206 35.38 4.25 2.04
CA ARG A 206 34.04 4.20 1.46
C ARG A 206 33.05 4.89 2.38
N ASN A 207 32.52 6.02 1.92
CA ASN A 207 31.47 6.76 2.62
C ASN A 207 30.08 6.60 1.98
N GLU A 208 29.98 6.20 0.71
CA GLU A 208 28.70 6.08 0.00
C GLU A 208 28.18 4.64 0.02
N GLY A 209 26.85 4.50 0.01
CA GLY A 209 26.13 3.24 -0.02
C GLY A 209 26.10 2.57 -1.39
N THR A 210 24.95 1.96 -1.69
CA THR A 210 24.72 1.26 -2.95
C THR A 210 24.79 2.21 -4.14
N ARG A 211 25.42 1.73 -5.21
CA ARG A 211 25.49 2.40 -6.51
C ARG A 211 24.24 2.13 -7.35
N SER A 212 23.49 1.08 -7.03
CA SER A 212 22.28 0.69 -7.75
C SER A 212 21.10 1.54 -7.33
N ASN A 213 20.34 2.05 -8.30
CA ASN A 213 19.02 2.61 -8.06
C ASN A 213 17.93 1.54 -8.18
N ARG A 214 16.67 1.93 -7.95
CA ARG A 214 15.49 1.06 -7.94
C ARG A 214 15.18 0.27 -9.23
N VAL A 215 15.78 0.62 -10.38
CA VAL A 215 15.58 -0.07 -11.67
C VAL A 215 16.84 -0.76 -12.20
N GLN A 216 17.90 -0.80 -11.39
CA GLN A 216 19.16 -1.43 -11.76
C GLN A 216 19.37 -2.69 -10.96
N GLU A 217 20.02 -3.67 -11.58
CA GLU A 217 20.52 -4.83 -10.88
C GLU A 217 21.37 -4.41 -9.67
N PHE A 218 21.18 -5.10 -8.55
CA PHE A 218 21.92 -4.82 -7.33
C PHE A 218 23.40 -5.17 -7.50
N HIS A 219 24.28 -4.20 -7.29
CA HIS A 219 25.72 -4.43 -7.44
C HIS A 219 26.23 -5.42 -6.38
N PRO A 220 26.94 -6.50 -6.75
CA PRO A 220 27.38 -7.53 -5.80
C PRO A 220 28.21 -6.97 -4.64
N ASP A 221 29.18 -6.08 -4.89
CA ASP A 221 29.98 -5.44 -3.82
C ASP A 221 29.21 -4.48 -2.90
N ASP A 222 27.92 -4.24 -3.18
CA ASP A 222 27.08 -3.32 -2.41
C ASP A 222 26.08 -4.07 -1.53
N ILE A 223 25.92 -5.39 -1.72
CA ILE A 223 24.98 -6.20 -0.93
C ILE A 223 25.39 -6.20 0.55
N TYR A 224 26.70 -6.30 0.78
CA TYR A 224 27.33 -6.23 2.09
C TYR A 224 28.31 -5.06 2.09
N LEU A 225 27.86 -3.91 2.60
CA LEU A 225 28.73 -2.74 2.78
C LEU A 225 29.69 -2.92 3.96
N GLU A 226 29.35 -3.85 4.86
CA GLU A 226 30.12 -4.21 6.05
C GLU A 226 30.42 -5.72 6.10
N GLN A 227 31.48 -6.08 6.82
CA GLN A 227 31.87 -7.47 7.08
C GLN A 227 31.75 -7.77 8.59
N PRO A 228 31.17 -8.92 8.99
CA PRO A 228 31.14 -9.33 10.39
C PRO A 228 32.55 -9.46 10.99
N VAL A 229 32.73 -9.00 12.23
CA VAL A 229 33.98 -9.19 13.00
C VAL A 229 33.70 -10.22 14.09
N PRO A 230 34.18 -11.46 13.95
CA PRO A 230 33.89 -12.53 14.90
C PRO A 230 34.59 -12.28 16.24
N ARG A 231 33.88 -12.61 17.32
CA ARG A 231 34.43 -12.59 18.68
C ARG A 231 35.43 -13.74 18.85
N GLN A 232 36.61 -13.44 19.37
CA GLN A 232 37.68 -14.40 19.61
C GLN A 232 37.41 -15.23 20.87
N THR A 233 38.11 -16.35 21.03
CA THR A 233 37.97 -17.25 22.18
C THR A 233 38.35 -16.60 23.52
N ASP A 234 39.16 -15.53 23.50
CA ASP A 234 39.51 -14.73 24.68
C ASP A 234 38.49 -13.63 25.00
N GLY A 235 37.37 -13.59 24.26
CA GLY A 235 36.29 -12.63 24.44
C GLY A 235 36.52 -11.27 23.79
N THR A 236 37.64 -11.06 23.10
CA THR A 236 37.97 -9.81 22.40
C THR A 236 37.57 -9.84 20.91
N TYR A 237 37.58 -8.68 20.26
CA TYR A 237 37.47 -8.53 18.81
C TYR A 237 38.82 -8.06 18.26
N GLU A 238 39.35 -8.77 17.28
CA GLU A 238 40.52 -8.31 16.53
C GLU A 238 40.08 -7.29 15.47
N VAL A 239 40.52 -6.03 15.61
CA VAL A 239 40.06 -4.94 14.75
C VAL A 239 40.74 -5.02 13.37
N PRO A 240 39.98 -5.17 12.28
CA PRO A 240 40.55 -5.19 10.94
C PRO A 240 41.15 -3.84 10.54
N ILE A 241 42.22 -3.89 9.75
CA ILE A 241 42.94 -2.71 9.24
C ILE A 241 42.73 -2.60 7.74
N TRP A 242 42.29 -1.42 7.33
CA TRP A 242 42.04 -1.06 5.93
C TRP A 242 43.22 -0.28 5.34
N THR A 243 43.01 0.25 4.13
CA THR A 243 43.97 1.09 3.41
C THR A 243 44.55 2.19 4.29
N GLU A 244 45.85 2.45 4.13
CA GLU A 244 46.61 3.48 4.87
C GLU A 244 46.73 3.23 6.40
N ASN A 245 46.66 1.97 6.84
CA ASN A 245 46.73 1.58 8.26
C ASN A 245 45.59 2.18 9.09
N ARG A 246 44.38 2.27 8.54
CA ARG A 246 43.20 2.73 9.29
C ARG A 246 42.43 1.54 9.84
N ALA A 247 42.42 1.41 11.16
CA ALA A 247 41.57 0.45 11.87
C ALA A 247 40.11 0.91 11.80
N CYS A 248 39.19 -0.03 11.56
CA CYS A 248 37.75 0.24 11.56
C CYS A 248 36.98 -0.86 12.28
N ILE A 249 36.13 -0.49 13.22
CA ILE A 249 35.15 -1.37 13.85
C ILE A 249 33.85 -0.58 14.05
N GLY A 250 32.70 -1.26 14.04
CA GLY A 250 31.39 -0.62 14.13
C GLY A 250 30.30 -1.56 14.59
N LEU A 251 29.09 -1.01 14.69
CA LEU A 251 27.86 -1.71 15.07
C LEU A 251 26.80 -1.46 14.00
N THR A 252 26.06 -2.51 13.62
CA THR A 252 24.87 -2.42 12.76
C THR A 252 23.68 -3.11 13.43
N TRP A 253 22.53 -2.45 13.45
CA TRP A 253 21.29 -2.97 14.06
C TRP A 253 20.26 -3.31 12.99
N ALA A 254 19.30 -4.18 13.28
CA ALA A 254 18.16 -4.41 12.39
C ALA A 254 17.37 -3.10 12.11
N GLU A 255 17.16 -2.31 13.16
CA GLU A 255 16.28 -1.13 13.18
C GLU A 255 17.05 0.16 13.52
N ARG A 256 16.50 1.32 13.17
CA ARG A 256 17.09 2.63 13.49
C ARG A 256 17.17 2.88 15.00
N ARG A 257 18.31 3.39 15.45
CA ARG A 257 18.65 3.67 16.85
C ARG A 257 18.81 5.15 17.12
N PHE A 258 18.30 5.58 18.27
CA PHE A 258 18.42 6.94 18.78
C PHE A 258 19.53 6.98 19.84
N LEU A 259 20.77 7.18 19.40
CA LEU A 259 21.94 7.09 20.28
C LEU A 259 22.17 8.38 21.06
N ARG A 260 22.58 8.23 22.32
CA ARG A 260 23.08 9.29 23.20
C ARG A 260 24.61 9.28 23.25
N GLU A 261 25.19 8.10 23.35
CA GLU A 261 26.63 7.92 23.57
C GLU A 261 27.07 6.56 23.03
N VAL A 262 28.31 6.46 22.55
CA VAL A 262 28.91 5.22 22.06
C VAL A 262 30.34 5.10 22.57
N GLY A 263 30.84 3.89 22.82
CA GLY A 263 32.18 3.69 23.37
C GLY A 263 32.85 2.39 22.98
N LEU A 264 34.16 2.34 23.23
CA LEU A 264 35.00 1.16 23.07
C LEU A 264 35.79 0.92 24.36
N VAL A 265 35.88 -0.33 24.78
CA VAL A 265 36.71 -0.78 25.91
C VAL A 265 37.84 -1.63 25.37
N PHE A 266 39.09 -1.33 25.76
CA PHE A 266 40.28 -2.06 25.35
C PHE A 266 40.74 -3.03 26.45
N PRO A 267 41.39 -4.16 26.11
CA PRO A 267 41.91 -5.09 27.12
C PRO A 267 42.86 -4.43 28.13
N GLU A 268 42.84 -4.88 29.37
CA GLU A 268 43.76 -4.38 30.41
C GLU A 268 45.23 -4.57 29.98
N GLY A 269 46.05 -3.53 30.18
CA GLY A 269 47.45 -3.51 29.77
C GLY A 269 47.71 -3.16 28.30
N GLN A 270 46.67 -3.06 27.47
CA GLN A 270 46.77 -2.53 26.10
C GLN A 270 46.52 -1.01 26.11
N THR A 271 47.53 -0.21 25.74
CA THR A 271 47.36 1.25 25.66
C THR A 271 46.52 1.63 24.45
N PRO A 272 45.33 2.22 24.62
CA PRO A 272 44.53 2.67 23.48
C PRO A 272 45.21 3.84 22.74
N PRO A 273 44.96 3.98 21.43
CA PRO A 273 45.39 5.16 20.67
C PRO A 273 44.90 6.47 21.29
N LYS A 274 45.48 7.61 20.87
CA LYS A 274 45.02 8.91 21.35
C LYS A 274 43.69 9.28 20.68
N ALA A 275 42.76 9.76 21.51
CA ALA A 275 41.44 10.24 21.13
C ALA A 275 41.39 11.25 19.96
N ASP A 276 42.40 12.12 19.83
CA ASP A 276 42.45 13.20 18.83
C ASP A 276 42.58 12.70 17.38
N ASN A 277 42.85 11.42 17.18
CA ASN A 277 42.95 10.78 15.86
C ASN A 277 41.83 9.76 15.60
N VAL A 278 40.76 9.81 16.39
CA VAL A 278 39.60 8.93 16.25
C VAL A 278 38.45 9.71 15.62
N THR A 279 37.90 9.16 14.54
CA THR A 279 36.66 9.64 13.93
C THR A 279 35.55 8.66 14.26
N VAL A 280 34.45 9.17 14.81
CA VAL A 280 33.19 8.43 14.93
C VAL A 280 32.31 8.85 13.77
N GLN A 281 31.74 7.89 13.05
CA GLN A 281 30.81 8.13 11.96
C GLN A 281 29.49 7.40 12.21
N TYR A 282 28.40 7.97 11.72
CA TYR A 282 27.09 7.33 11.72
C TYR A 282 26.54 7.27 10.30
N TRP A 283 25.59 6.35 10.08
CA TRP A 283 24.92 6.18 8.80
C TRP A 283 23.67 7.05 8.71
N THR A 284 23.48 7.76 7.60
CA THR A 284 22.26 8.51 7.29
C THR A 284 21.76 8.20 5.89
N GLY A 285 20.44 8.03 5.74
CA GLY A 285 19.81 7.70 4.46
C GLY A 285 18.47 6.98 4.60
N GLU A 286 17.97 6.49 3.47
CA GLU A 286 16.68 5.81 3.36
C GLU A 286 16.73 4.38 3.91
N SER A 287 17.87 3.69 3.87
CA SER A 287 18.01 2.30 4.34
C SER A 287 19.45 1.93 4.68
N HIS A 288 19.65 0.69 5.13
CA HIS A 288 20.96 0.05 5.32
C HIS A 288 21.90 0.13 4.13
N TRP A 289 21.35 0.26 2.92
CA TRP A 289 22.09 0.31 1.67
C TRP A 289 22.06 1.67 1.00
N GLN A 290 20.98 2.44 1.17
CA GLN A 290 20.80 3.75 0.55
C GLN A 290 21.13 4.86 1.53
N GLY A 291 22.35 5.36 1.49
CA GLY A 291 22.80 6.39 2.42
C GLY A 291 24.30 6.63 2.32
N LYS A 292 24.82 7.32 3.33
CA LYS A 292 26.25 7.60 3.47
C LYS A 292 26.69 7.71 4.92
N TRP A 293 27.98 7.48 5.13
CA TRP A 293 28.68 7.74 6.38
C TRP A 293 28.96 9.23 6.54
N VAL A 294 28.64 9.76 7.71
CA VAL A 294 28.90 11.16 8.08
C VAL A 294 29.63 11.19 9.42
N ASP A 295 30.64 12.06 9.53
CA ASP A 295 31.37 12.31 10.78
C ASP A 295 30.40 12.83 11.84
N ALA A 296 30.42 12.21 13.02
CA ALA A 296 29.60 12.62 14.15
C ALA A 296 30.20 13.86 14.82
N ASP A 297 29.35 14.84 15.13
CA ASP A 297 29.67 15.94 16.03
C ASP A 297 29.37 15.54 17.48
N GLY A 298 30.29 15.85 18.39
CA GLY A 298 30.17 15.41 19.76
C GLY A 298 31.44 15.57 20.57
N LYS A 299 31.34 15.19 21.85
CA LYS A 299 32.43 15.25 22.81
C LYS A 299 33.05 13.87 22.98
N PHE A 300 34.31 13.76 22.59
CA PHE A 300 35.12 12.57 22.86
C PHE A 300 35.78 12.68 24.23
N THR A 301 35.79 11.57 24.98
CA THR A 301 36.50 11.41 26.26
C THR A 301 37.24 10.08 26.27
N GLN A 302 38.45 10.08 26.84
CA GLN A 302 39.27 8.90 27.03
C GLN A 302 39.64 8.81 28.51
N ASP A 303 39.21 7.73 29.17
CA ASP A 303 39.50 7.44 30.57
C ASP A 303 40.13 6.04 30.67
N GLY A 304 41.41 5.99 31.04
CA GLY A 304 42.17 4.73 31.08
C GLY A 304 42.14 3.95 29.75
N ASN A 305 41.55 2.75 29.79
CA ASN A 305 41.35 1.84 28.65
C ASN A 305 39.98 1.98 27.98
N GLN A 306 39.23 3.04 28.26
CA GLN A 306 37.90 3.27 27.71
C GLN A 306 37.83 4.56 26.87
N TRP A 307 37.17 4.44 25.73
CA TRP A 307 36.74 5.56 24.91
C TRP A 307 35.24 5.74 25.01
N THR A 308 34.83 6.99 25.10
CA THR A 308 33.43 7.39 25.12
C THR A 308 33.24 8.61 24.23
N PHE A 309 32.31 8.51 23.28
CA PHE A 309 31.89 9.59 22.41
C PHE A 309 30.42 9.91 22.68
N ARG A 310 30.15 11.12 23.15
CA ARG A 310 28.79 11.62 23.40
C ARG A 310 28.38 12.55 22.26
N PHE A 311 27.28 12.23 21.59
CA PHE A 311 26.76 13.03 20.49
C PHE A 311 26.36 14.44 20.97
N GLY A 312 26.68 15.46 20.18
CA GLY A 312 26.27 16.85 20.42
C GLY A 312 24.81 17.11 20.00
N GLY A 313 24.27 18.26 20.42
CA GLY A 313 22.99 18.82 19.93
C GLY A 313 23.19 20.00 18.97
N GLY A 314 24.34 20.09 18.29
CA GLY A 314 24.64 21.20 17.38
C GLY A 314 24.12 20.95 15.95
N GLN A 315 24.14 22.00 15.13
CA GLN A 315 23.91 21.91 13.67
C GLN A 315 25.07 21.22 12.91
N GLY A 316 26.20 20.95 13.57
CA GLY A 316 27.23 20.04 13.06
C GLY A 316 26.77 18.61 13.28
N ALA A 317 26.86 17.78 12.24
CA ALA A 317 26.40 16.38 12.12
C ALA A 317 26.18 15.57 13.43
N SER A 318 25.10 15.87 14.13
CA SER A 318 24.48 15.01 15.14
C SER A 318 23.62 13.95 14.43
N ILE A 319 23.34 12.82 15.09
CA ILE A 319 22.49 11.77 14.50
C ILE A 319 21.14 12.40 14.12
N PRO A 320 20.61 12.13 12.91
CA PRO A 320 19.34 12.64 12.44
C PRO A 320 18.23 12.41 13.46
N SER A 321 17.22 13.28 13.47
CA SER A 321 15.99 13.08 14.24
C SER A 321 15.21 11.82 13.84
N SER A 322 15.64 11.12 12.77
CA SER A 322 15.14 9.80 12.35
C SER A 322 15.94 8.61 12.92
N GLY A 323 17.05 8.84 13.62
CA GLY A 323 17.95 7.80 14.14
C GLY A 323 18.99 7.30 13.13
N THR A 324 19.76 6.28 13.51
CA THR A 324 20.78 5.64 12.65
C THR A 324 20.77 4.12 12.79
N GLU A 325 21.00 3.41 11.69
CA GLU A 325 21.11 1.94 11.66
C GLU A 325 22.52 1.43 11.93
N LYS A 326 23.54 2.28 11.78
CA LYS A 326 24.95 1.88 11.83
C LYS A 326 25.86 2.98 12.37
N ILE A 327 26.88 2.58 13.12
CA ILE A 327 27.97 3.46 13.57
C ILE A 327 29.33 2.79 13.35
N ARG A 328 30.39 3.59 13.18
CA ARG A 328 31.77 3.08 13.13
C ARG A 328 32.77 4.04 13.74
N TRP A 329 33.86 3.47 14.25
CA TRP A 329 35.05 4.17 14.70
C TRP A 329 36.17 3.92 13.71
N ILE A 330 36.88 4.98 13.33
CA ILE A 330 38.02 4.93 12.42
C ILE A 330 39.21 5.64 13.07
N TRP A 331 40.37 5.01 13.07
CA TRP A 331 41.60 5.64 13.56
C TRP A 331 42.85 5.04 12.92
N PRO A 332 43.97 5.79 12.81
CA PRO A 332 45.25 5.22 12.40
C PRO A 332 45.77 4.20 13.43
N SER A 333 46.03 2.96 13.03
CA SER A 333 46.49 1.92 13.95
C SER A 333 47.22 0.75 13.31
N LYS A 334 47.99 0.05 14.15
CA LYS A 334 48.45 -1.33 13.94
C LYS A 334 47.40 -2.31 14.49
N PRO A 335 47.55 -3.64 14.31
CA PRO A 335 46.57 -4.59 14.83
C PRO A 335 46.31 -4.36 16.32
N ILE A 336 45.03 -4.22 16.67
CA ILE A 336 44.59 -3.84 18.00
C ILE A 336 43.34 -4.64 18.36
N ARG A 337 43.18 -4.96 19.64
CA ARG A 337 42.01 -5.68 20.14
C ARG A 337 41.08 -4.76 20.90
N VAL A 338 39.78 -4.99 20.75
CA VAL A 338 38.71 -4.34 21.52
C VAL A 338 38.05 -5.40 22.39
N GLN A 339 37.90 -5.12 23.69
CA GLN A 339 37.27 -6.02 24.65
C GLN A 339 35.75 -5.97 24.57
N ALA A 340 35.18 -4.76 24.41
CA ALA A 340 33.74 -4.54 24.32
C ALA A 340 33.43 -3.24 23.58
N LEU A 341 32.23 -3.18 23.00
CA LEU A 341 31.64 -1.98 22.41
C LEU A 341 30.40 -1.62 23.23
N THR A 342 30.15 -0.32 23.42
CA THR A 342 28.95 0.18 24.10
C THR A 342 28.20 1.16 23.21
N ALA A 343 26.87 1.15 23.28
CA ALA A 343 26.01 2.07 22.56
C ALA A 343 24.80 2.40 23.43
N ILE A 344 24.86 3.55 24.08
CA ILE A 344 23.82 4.01 25.00
C ILE A 344 22.72 4.71 24.21
N SER A 345 21.52 4.11 24.22
CA SER A 345 20.31 4.68 23.64
C SER A 345 19.79 5.86 24.49
N ARG A 346 18.96 6.71 23.89
CA ARG A 346 18.14 7.72 24.57
C ARG A 346 16.97 7.12 25.38
N SER A 347 16.70 5.83 25.19
CA SER A 347 15.71 5.04 25.94
C SER A 347 16.18 4.73 27.36
N ARG A 348 15.23 4.63 28.28
CA ARG A 348 15.49 4.34 29.70
C ARG A 348 15.14 2.92 30.07
N ASN A 349 15.94 2.38 30.97
CA ASN A 349 15.68 1.09 31.57
C ASN A 349 14.82 1.24 32.83
N GLU A 350 13.81 0.40 32.93
CA GLU A 350 13.00 0.18 34.11
C GLU A 350 13.02 -1.29 34.49
N LYS A 351 12.95 -1.57 35.80
CA LYS A 351 12.80 -2.94 36.29
C LYS A 351 11.33 -3.27 36.46
N GLN A 352 10.85 -4.25 35.72
CA GLN A 352 9.48 -4.77 35.78
C GLN A 352 9.51 -6.25 36.12
N ALA A 353 8.51 -6.73 36.85
CA ALA A 353 8.36 -8.15 37.17
C ALA A 353 7.14 -8.71 36.42
N ILE A 354 7.30 -9.86 35.77
CA ILE A 354 6.23 -10.56 35.06
C ILE A 354 6.07 -11.99 35.57
N THR A 355 4.88 -12.55 35.39
CA THR A 355 4.55 -13.95 35.69
C THR A 355 4.20 -14.66 34.40
N LEU A 356 4.76 -15.85 34.22
CA LEU A 356 4.53 -16.74 33.09
C LEU A 356 3.77 -17.97 33.55
N GLU A 357 2.74 -18.34 32.79
CA GLU A 357 1.97 -19.57 32.96
C GLU A 357 1.79 -20.26 31.61
N SER A 358 1.84 -21.58 31.60
CA SER A 358 1.65 -22.44 30.43
C SER A 358 0.39 -23.30 30.59
N GLU A 359 -0.17 -23.76 29.49
CA GLU A 359 -1.24 -24.75 29.50
C GLU A 359 -0.73 -26.12 29.97
N PRO A 360 -1.62 -27.00 30.49
CA PRO A 360 -1.27 -28.38 30.75
C PRO A 360 -0.72 -29.10 29.49
N GLY A 361 0.17 -30.08 29.69
CA GLY A 361 0.75 -30.88 28.60
C GLY A 361 2.15 -30.46 28.14
N TYR A 362 2.87 -29.68 28.96
CA TYR A 362 4.28 -29.33 28.82
C TYR A 362 5.17 -30.10 29.83
N ASP A 363 4.84 -31.37 30.09
CA ASP A 363 5.53 -32.17 31.10
C ASP A 363 7.01 -32.36 30.74
N GLU A 364 7.93 -31.97 31.63
CA GLU A 364 9.38 -32.02 31.44
C GLU A 364 9.94 -31.19 30.25
N GLU A 365 9.14 -30.27 29.68
CA GLU A 365 9.58 -29.39 28.59
C GLU A 365 10.16 -28.07 29.13
N VAL A 366 11.22 -27.57 28.49
CA VAL A 366 11.89 -26.31 28.87
C VAL A 366 11.83 -25.31 27.72
N ALA A 367 11.35 -24.11 28.01
CA ALA A 367 11.47 -22.96 27.11
C ALA A 367 12.77 -22.19 27.34
N THR A 368 13.36 -21.67 26.27
CA THR A 368 14.38 -20.62 26.36
C THR A 368 13.71 -19.27 26.10
N ILE A 369 14.02 -18.28 26.94
CA ILE A 369 13.52 -16.91 26.82
C ILE A 369 14.73 -16.00 26.60
N GLU A 370 14.71 -15.25 25.52
CA GLU A 370 15.73 -14.26 25.17
C GLU A 370 15.13 -12.85 25.18
N ALA A 371 15.79 -11.91 25.85
CA ALA A 371 15.39 -10.51 25.85
C ALA A 371 16.16 -9.74 24.76
N TYR A 372 15.45 -9.24 23.76
CA TYR A 372 15.94 -8.25 22.81
C TYR A 372 15.60 -6.87 23.35
N ASN A 373 16.57 -5.94 23.30
CA ASN A 373 16.41 -4.61 23.89
C ASN A 373 16.05 -4.65 25.39
N GLY A 374 16.63 -5.57 26.15
CA GLY A 374 16.42 -5.69 27.59
C GLY A 374 17.27 -6.81 28.16
N HIS A 375 17.23 -7.02 29.47
CA HIS A 375 17.97 -8.11 30.10
C HIS A 375 17.32 -8.54 31.42
N PHE A 376 17.67 -9.74 31.87
CA PHE A 376 17.34 -10.27 33.18
C PHE A 376 18.45 -9.87 34.19
N PRO A 377 18.12 -9.41 35.41
CA PRO A 377 19.12 -9.09 36.42
C PRO A 377 20.04 -10.30 36.72
N ALA A 378 21.36 -10.13 36.58
CA ALA A 378 22.32 -11.22 36.66
C ALA A 378 22.51 -11.82 38.07
N GLN A 379 22.83 -13.13 38.11
CA GLN A 379 23.49 -13.83 39.22
C GLN A 379 25.02 -13.98 39.02
N GLY A 380 25.67 -13.12 38.22
CA GLY A 380 27.15 -13.01 38.18
C GLY A 380 27.88 -13.24 36.84
N ASP A 381 27.22 -13.18 35.68
CA ASP A 381 27.86 -13.30 34.37
C ASP A 381 27.09 -12.50 33.30
N GLN A 382 27.77 -11.66 32.49
CA GLN A 382 27.11 -10.69 31.60
C GLN A 382 26.44 -11.32 30.37
N GLU A 383 27.00 -12.38 29.77
CA GLU A 383 26.33 -13.12 28.68
C GLU A 383 25.10 -13.91 29.16
N LYS A 384 25.05 -14.26 30.45
CA LYS A 384 23.88 -14.90 31.09
C LYS A 384 22.75 -13.91 31.40
N GLY A 385 22.95 -12.62 31.18
CA GLY A 385 21.95 -11.58 31.43
C GLY A 385 20.81 -11.55 30.42
N PHE A 386 20.99 -12.02 29.18
CA PHE A 386 20.00 -11.85 28.11
C PHE A 386 19.11 -13.07 27.87
N LYS A 387 19.49 -14.23 28.42
CA LYS A 387 18.79 -15.51 28.23
C LYS A 387 18.47 -16.16 29.56
N THR A 388 17.30 -16.78 29.66
CA THR A 388 16.92 -17.59 30.82
C THR A 388 16.12 -18.82 30.37
N SER A 389 16.13 -19.89 31.15
CA SER A 389 15.34 -21.10 30.90
C SER A 389 14.12 -21.16 31.82
N TRP A 390 13.03 -21.73 31.32
CA TRP A 390 11.79 -21.89 32.07
C TRP A 390 11.27 -23.32 31.91
N ASP A 391 11.12 -24.04 33.03
CA ASP A 391 10.39 -25.30 33.10
C ASP A 391 8.89 -25.04 32.90
N LEU A 392 8.38 -25.45 31.74
CA LEU A 392 7.01 -25.19 31.32
C LEU A 392 5.97 -26.02 32.10
N SER A 393 6.38 -26.89 33.03
CA SER A 393 5.44 -27.57 33.93
C SER A 393 5.04 -26.72 35.15
N GLN A 394 5.74 -25.62 35.43
CA GLN A 394 5.53 -24.77 36.60
C GLN A 394 5.44 -23.28 36.21
N PRO A 395 4.57 -22.47 36.84
CA PRO A 395 4.60 -21.02 36.67
C PRO A 395 5.96 -20.42 37.06
N LYS A 396 6.38 -19.35 36.37
CA LYS A 396 7.65 -18.65 36.66
C LYS A 396 7.44 -17.14 36.76
N THR A 397 7.89 -16.55 37.86
CA THR A 397 8.05 -15.10 37.97
C THR A 397 9.48 -14.71 37.59
N LEU A 398 9.62 -13.65 36.80
CA LEU A 398 10.93 -13.13 36.39
C LEU A 398 10.96 -11.60 36.44
N ASP A 399 12.10 -11.09 36.84
CA ASP A 399 12.43 -9.68 36.73
C ASP A 399 13.06 -9.41 35.35
N VAL A 400 12.57 -8.38 34.67
CA VAL A 400 13.09 -7.89 33.39
C VAL A 400 13.49 -6.44 33.58
N VAL A 401 14.71 -6.10 33.18
CA VAL A 401 15.12 -4.73 32.92
C VAL A 401 14.77 -4.43 31.47
N CYS A 402 13.72 -3.63 31.28
CA CYS A 402 13.13 -3.33 29.99
C CYS A 402 13.07 -1.84 29.73
N THR A 403 12.83 -1.45 28.49
CA THR A 403 12.55 -0.07 28.10
C THR A 403 11.06 0.22 28.13
N SER A 404 10.71 1.44 28.58
CA SER A 404 9.38 2.01 28.37
C SER A 404 9.23 2.43 26.91
N ALA A 405 8.01 2.32 26.39
CA ALA A 405 7.76 2.57 24.97
C ALA A 405 7.86 4.06 24.65
N MET A 406 8.95 4.42 23.97
CA MET A 406 9.05 5.69 23.25
C MET A 406 8.10 5.69 22.04
N PRO A 407 7.79 6.85 21.44
CA PRO A 407 6.99 6.92 20.23
C PRO A 407 7.52 6.07 19.08
N TRP A 408 8.86 5.97 18.95
CA TRP A 408 9.48 4.97 18.09
C TRP A 408 9.57 3.63 18.79
N LYS A 409 9.09 2.57 18.12
CA LYS A 409 9.07 1.22 18.69
C LYS A 409 10.40 0.47 18.57
N THR A 410 11.43 1.07 17.97
CA THR A 410 12.68 0.36 17.65
C THR A 410 13.46 -0.10 18.88
N ASP A 411 13.40 0.63 20.01
CA ASP A 411 14.11 0.28 21.25
C ASP A 411 13.25 -0.50 22.25
N ARG A 412 12.02 -0.89 21.88
CA ARG A 412 11.13 -1.62 22.80
C ARG A 412 11.73 -2.97 23.18
N THR A 413 11.58 -3.36 24.45
CA THR A 413 11.96 -4.70 24.90
C THR A 413 10.99 -5.75 24.37
N VAL A 414 11.56 -6.76 23.70
CA VAL A 414 10.84 -7.92 23.18
C VAL A 414 11.40 -9.18 23.84
N LEU A 415 10.50 -10.06 24.31
CA LEU A 415 10.85 -11.36 24.85
C LEU A 415 10.57 -12.43 23.80
N ASN A 416 11.62 -13.09 23.33
CA ASN A 416 11.56 -14.17 22.36
C ASN A 416 11.51 -15.50 23.11
N PHE A 417 10.46 -16.28 22.88
CA PHE A 417 10.26 -17.59 23.45
C PHE A 417 10.61 -18.66 22.41
N SER A 418 11.47 -19.59 22.78
CA SER A 418 11.73 -20.81 22.01
C SER A 418 11.26 -22.01 22.80
N THR A 419 10.26 -22.71 22.29
CA THR A 419 9.62 -23.88 22.91
C THR A 419 9.75 -25.09 21.99
N PRO A 420 9.52 -26.34 22.48
CA PRO A 420 9.44 -27.51 21.62
C PRO A 420 8.35 -27.43 20.55
N ARG A 421 7.33 -26.58 20.74
CA ARG A 421 6.23 -26.36 19.79
C ARG A 421 6.50 -25.23 18.78
N GLY A 422 7.65 -24.57 18.86
CA GLY A 422 8.06 -23.47 17.99
C GLY A 422 8.46 -22.21 18.75
N ALA A 423 8.69 -21.12 18.01
CA ALA A 423 9.16 -19.86 18.57
C ALA A 423 8.20 -18.70 18.25
N PHE A 424 8.06 -17.78 19.20
CA PHE A 424 7.25 -16.57 19.08
C PHE A 424 7.84 -15.47 19.97
N ALA A 425 7.40 -14.24 19.78
CA ALA A 425 7.83 -13.11 20.58
C ALA A 425 6.64 -12.36 21.18
N VAL A 426 6.86 -11.69 22.31
CA VAL A 426 5.88 -10.78 22.95
C VAL A 426 6.59 -9.51 23.40
N SER A 427 5.93 -8.36 23.32
CA SER A 427 6.52 -7.11 23.80
C SER A 427 6.26 -6.94 25.30
N MET A 428 7.23 -6.38 26.03
CA MET A 428 7.00 -5.96 27.42
C MET A 428 5.93 -4.88 27.52
N GLU A 429 5.83 -4.03 26.49
CA GLU A 429 4.80 -3.00 26.37
C GLU A 429 3.39 -3.60 26.41
N ASP A 430 3.11 -4.63 25.60
CA ASP A 430 1.79 -5.25 25.55
C ASP A 430 1.45 -5.95 26.87
N ILE A 431 2.40 -6.64 27.49
CA ILE A 431 2.21 -7.28 28.80
C ILE A 431 1.76 -6.24 29.83
N LEU A 432 2.44 -5.09 29.89
CA LEU A 432 2.17 -4.04 30.87
C LEU A 432 0.88 -3.26 30.57
N ASN A 433 0.66 -2.90 29.30
CA ASN A 433 -0.45 -2.04 28.88
C ASN A 433 -1.78 -2.80 28.76
N LYS A 434 -1.75 -4.07 28.37
CA LYS A 434 -2.96 -4.90 28.18
C LYS A 434 -3.30 -5.76 29.40
N GLY A 435 -2.42 -5.79 30.40
CA GLY A 435 -2.60 -6.59 31.63
C GLY A 435 -2.34 -8.09 31.46
N GLY A 436 -1.95 -8.52 30.26
CA GLY A 436 -1.55 -9.90 29.96
C GLY A 436 -1.59 -10.19 28.47
N VAL A 437 -0.65 -11.03 28.01
CA VAL A 437 -0.48 -11.48 26.64
C VAL A 437 -0.55 -13.01 26.64
N TYR A 438 -1.66 -13.56 26.13
CA TYR A 438 -1.86 -15.00 25.99
C TYR A 438 -1.71 -15.40 24.52
N VAL A 439 -0.63 -16.08 24.20
CA VAL A 439 -0.37 -16.60 22.84
C VAL A 439 -0.94 -18.02 22.75
N GLN A 440 -2.15 -18.12 22.20
CA GLN A 440 -2.99 -19.32 22.31
C GLN A 440 -2.36 -20.56 21.69
N ASP A 441 -1.76 -20.44 20.50
CA ASP A 441 -1.13 -21.56 19.77
C ASP A 441 0.04 -22.19 20.51
N PHE A 442 0.66 -21.43 21.44
CA PHE A 442 1.73 -21.91 22.32
C PHE A 442 1.26 -22.13 23.75
N GLY A 443 -0.01 -21.88 24.06
CA GLY A 443 -0.58 -22.06 25.39
C GLY A 443 0.16 -21.27 26.49
N ILE A 444 0.79 -20.14 26.19
CA ILE A 444 1.61 -19.37 27.14
C ILE A 444 0.97 -18.01 27.41
N LEU A 445 0.81 -17.67 28.69
CA LEU A 445 0.40 -16.35 29.18
C LEU A 445 1.58 -15.67 29.88
N ALA A 446 1.86 -14.42 29.49
CA ALA A 446 2.72 -13.50 30.23
C ALA A 446 1.87 -12.37 30.81
N SER A 447 1.96 -12.11 32.12
CA SER A 447 1.21 -11.04 32.79
C SER A 447 2.07 -10.23 33.77
N PRO A 448 1.73 -8.98 34.10
CA PRO A 448 2.46 -8.20 35.09
C PRO A 448 2.36 -8.82 36.49
N ALA A 449 3.47 -9.06 37.18
CA ALA A 449 3.46 -9.76 38.48
C ALA A 449 2.67 -9.01 39.57
N LYS A 450 2.65 -7.66 39.52
CA LYS A 450 1.88 -6.82 40.47
C LYS A 450 0.35 -6.95 40.31
N LYS A 451 -0.11 -7.41 39.15
CA LYS A 451 -1.53 -7.62 38.81
C LYS A 451 -1.68 -8.95 38.06
N ALA A 452 -1.01 -9.99 38.55
CA ALA A 452 -1.00 -11.28 37.89
C ALA A 452 -2.43 -11.81 37.79
N VAL A 453 -2.79 -12.28 36.59
CA VAL A 453 -4.05 -12.96 36.30
C VAL A 453 -3.68 -14.39 35.95
N SER A 454 -4.30 -15.38 36.60
CA SER A 454 -4.03 -16.76 36.25
C SER A 454 -4.50 -17.07 34.83
N LEU A 455 -3.86 -18.03 34.16
CA LEU A 455 -4.27 -18.44 32.81
C LEU A 455 -5.75 -18.82 32.74
N LYS A 456 -6.25 -19.49 33.77
CA LYS A 456 -7.67 -19.86 33.89
C LYS A 456 -8.58 -18.64 33.96
N GLU A 457 -8.23 -17.63 34.76
CA GLU A 457 -9.00 -16.38 34.86
C GLU A 457 -8.92 -15.55 33.58
N TYR A 458 -7.73 -15.51 32.95
CA TYR A 458 -7.54 -14.81 31.68
C TYR A 458 -8.42 -15.43 30.61
N LYS A 459 -8.38 -16.75 30.39
CA LYS A 459 -9.23 -17.45 29.41
C LYS A 459 -10.72 -17.19 29.67
N LYS A 460 -11.15 -17.25 30.93
CA LYS A 460 -12.53 -16.92 31.31
C LYS A 460 -12.94 -15.48 30.95
N SER A 461 -11.99 -14.53 30.97
CA SER A 461 -12.25 -13.14 30.57
C SER A 461 -12.47 -12.97 29.06
N LEU A 462 -12.13 -13.98 28.25
CA LEU A 462 -12.25 -13.99 26.80
C LEU A 462 -13.55 -14.65 26.30
N ASP A 463 -14.25 -15.43 27.13
CA ASP A 463 -15.41 -16.28 26.75
C ASP A 463 -16.52 -15.55 25.97
N SER A 464 -16.69 -14.25 26.17
CA SER A 464 -17.73 -13.44 25.51
C SER A 464 -17.28 -12.75 24.22
N ARG A 465 -16.01 -12.90 23.82
CA ARG A 465 -15.42 -12.19 22.68
C ARG A 465 -15.30 -13.15 21.48
N LYS A 466 -15.39 -12.61 20.27
CA LYS A 466 -15.31 -13.39 19.03
C LYS A 466 -14.41 -12.68 18.01
N LYS A 467 -13.67 -13.47 17.23
CA LYS A 467 -12.97 -13.00 16.03
C LYS A 467 -13.98 -12.56 14.97
N VAL A 468 -13.58 -11.66 14.08
CA VAL A 468 -14.43 -11.16 12.99
C VAL A 468 -14.81 -12.30 12.05
N LEU A 469 -13.83 -13.10 11.60
CA LEU A 469 -14.10 -14.20 10.66
C LEU A 469 -15.05 -15.26 11.22
N ASP A 470 -14.99 -15.56 12.51
CA ASP A 470 -15.94 -16.50 13.14
C ASP A 470 -17.37 -15.96 13.04
N GLN A 471 -17.55 -14.65 13.24
CA GLN A 471 -18.84 -13.99 13.07
C GLN A 471 -19.26 -13.95 11.60
N VAL A 472 -18.34 -13.71 10.66
CA VAL A 472 -18.63 -13.76 9.21
C VAL A 472 -19.16 -15.14 8.79
N ARG A 473 -18.58 -16.23 9.32
CA ARG A 473 -19.03 -17.61 9.04
C ARG A 473 -20.47 -17.87 9.54
N GLU A 474 -20.88 -17.21 10.62
CA GLU A 474 -22.23 -17.29 11.19
C GLU A 474 -23.26 -16.42 10.42
N MET A 475 -22.83 -15.37 9.72
CA MET A 475 -23.70 -14.46 8.96
C MET A 475 -24.24 -15.11 7.67
N PRO A 476 -25.37 -14.63 7.12
CA PRO A 476 -25.73 -14.90 5.73
C PRO A 476 -24.61 -14.48 4.77
N ASP A 477 -24.63 -15.02 3.55
CA ASP A 477 -23.78 -14.51 2.48
C ASP A 477 -23.99 -12.99 2.32
N GLN A 478 -22.90 -12.24 2.19
CA GLN A 478 -22.99 -10.84 1.79
C GLN A 478 -23.73 -10.73 0.45
N THR A 479 -24.55 -9.70 0.28
CA THR A 479 -25.16 -9.37 -1.02
C THR A 479 -24.43 -8.18 -1.63
N PHE A 480 -24.37 -8.13 -2.95
CA PHE A 480 -23.78 -6.99 -3.65
C PHE A 480 -24.57 -5.70 -3.37
N GLU A 481 -25.91 -5.77 -3.31
CA GLU A 481 -26.76 -4.62 -2.95
C GLU A 481 -26.42 -4.04 -1.56
N ALA A 482 -26.26 -4.90 -0.54
CA ALA A 482 -25.94 -4.47 0.82
C ALA A 482 -24.53 -3.86 0.89
N ALA A 483 -23.54 -4.52 0.28
CA ALA A 483 -22.19 -4.00 0.17
C ALA A 483 -22.18 -2.63 -0.52
N PHE A 484 -22.90 -2.50 -1.65
CA PHE A 484 -22.97 -1.25 -2.40
C PHE A 484 -23.55 -0.11 -1.58
N LYS A 485 -24.67 -0.37 -0.89
CA LYS A 485 -25.35 0.62 -0.05
C LYS A 485 -24.47 1.13 1.12
N ALA A 486 -23.64 0.26 1.68
CA ALA A 486 -22.83 0.58 2.85
C ALA A 486 -21.47 1.19 2.50
N VAL A 487 -20.87 0.77 1.38
CA VAL A 487 -19.48 1.10 1.03
C VAL A 487 -19.40 2.25 0.02
N HIS A 488 -20.28 2.33 -0.97
CA HIS A 488 -20.14 3.28 -2.07
C HIS A 488 -20.36 4.73 -1.63
N ASN A 489 -19.42 5.60 -2.00
CA ASN A 489 -19.47 7.05 -1.82
C ASN A 489 -19.79 7.75 -3.16
N PRO A 490 -20.81 8.62 -3.22
CA PRO A 490 -21.23 9.28 -4.46
C PRO A 490 -20.15 10.03 -5.23
N ILE A 491 -19.08 10.48 -4.54
CA ILE A 491 -17.96 11.16 -5.19
C ILE A 491 -17.30 10.27 -6.26
N GLN A 492 -17.25 8.95 -6.08
CA GLN A 492 -16.68 7.98 -7.02
C GLN A 492 -17.32 8.03 -8.41
N ASN A 493 -18.53 8.56 -8.51
CA ASN A 493 -19.22 8.72 -9.77
C ASN A 493 -18.61 9.82 -10.66
N LEU A 494 -17.83 10.73 -10.07
CA LEU A 494 -17.34 11.94 -10.73
C LEU A 494 -15.99 11.71 -11.41
N GLY A 495 -16.00 11.11 -12.60
CA GLY A 495 -14.79 10.93 -13.41
C GLY A 495 -15.04 11.03 -14.92
N PRO A 496 -14.04 11.43 -15.71
CA PRO A 496 -14.11 11.30 -17.16
C PRO A 496 -14.13 9.82 -17.58
N MET A 497 -14.43 9.57 -18.84
CA MET A 497 -14.32 8.24 -19.43
C MET A 497 -13.45 8.31 -20.67
N MET A 498 -12.45 7.45 -20.75
CA MET A 498 -11.67 7.26 -21.98
C MET A 498 -12.53 6.54 -23.01
N LEU A 499 -12.44 6.98 -24.27
CA LEU A 499 -13.10 6.37 -25.41
C LEU A 499 -12.05 6.13 -26.51
N SER A 500 -12.12 4.95 -27.11
CA SER A 500 -11.32 4.53 -28.27
C SER A 500 -11.95 3.25 -28.85
N LEU A 501 -11.44 2.76 -29.97
CA LEU A 501 -11.61 1.33 -30.31
C LEU A 501 -10.68 0.49 -29.42
N ALA A 502 -10.89 -0.83 -29.36
CA ALA A 502 -10.08 -1.73 -28.54
C ALA A 502 -8.59 -1.65 -28.92
N CYS A 503 -7.75 -1.35 -27.92
CA CYS A 503 -6.31 -1.19 -28.01
C CYS A 503 -5.83 -0.12 -29.03
N ASP A 504 -6.71 0.75 -29.52
CA ASP A 504 -6.35 1.79 -30.49
C ASP A 504 -5.53 2.90 -29.83
N ASN A 505 -4.68 3.59 -30.58
CA ASN A 505 -3.86 4.67 -30.06
C ASN A 505 -4.54 6.05 -30.20
N TRP A 506 -5.67 6.13 -30.92
CA TRP A 506 -6.51 7.33 -30.91
C TRP A 506 -7.40 7.36 -29.68
N LYS A 507 -7.05 8.21 -28.71
CA LYS A 507 -7.72 8.34 -27.42
C LYS A 507 -8.52 9.63 -27.32
N PHE A 508 -9.69 9.54 -26.70
CA PHE A 508 -10.58 10.65 -26.40
C PHE A 508 -11.03 10.54 -24.95
N ALA A 509 -11.26 11.66 -24.25
CA ALA A 509 -11.83 11.68 -22.91
C ALA A 509 -13.16 12.43 -22.91
N ALA A 510 -14.24 11.74 -22.56
CA ALA A 510 -15.56 12.32 -22.39
C ALA A 510 -15.80 12.64 -20.91
N HIS A 511 -15.91 13.94 -20.62
CA HIS A 511 -16.21 14.46 -19.28
C HIS A 511 -17.72 14.57 -19.08
N ARG A 512 -18.13 14.54 -17.81
CA ARG A 512 -19.54 14.53 -17.40
C ARG A 512 -20.31 15.77 -17.89
N GLU A 513 -19.65 16.91 -17.97
CA GLU A 513 -20.26 18.19 -18.34
C GLU A 513 -20.41 18.38 -19.85
N GLY A 514 -19.90 17.45 -20.67
CA GLY A 514 -19.92 17.50 -22.13
C GLY A 514 -18.63 18.01 -22.77
N MET A 515 -17.55 18.17 -21.98
CA MET A 515 -16.21 18.42 -22.53
C MET A 515 -15.64 17.14 -23.15
N ILE A 516 -15.03 17.25 -24.33
CA ILE A 516 -14.25 16.19 -24.95
C ILE A 516 -12.81 16.67 -25.09
N GLU A 517 -11.88 15.90 -24.54
CA GLU A 517 -10.44 16.10 -24.66
C GLU A 517 -9.85 15.08 -25.64
N PHE A 518 -8.94 15.52 -26.50
CA PHE A 518 -8.34 14.69 -27.54
C PHE A 518 -7.01 15.25 -28.05
N ASP A 519 -6.31 14.43 -28.84
CA ASP A 519 -5.11 14.82 -29.56
C ASP A 519 -5.24 14.58 -31.07
N ILE A 520 -4.40 15.28 -31.84
CA ILE A 520 -4.36 15.20 -33.32
C ILE A 520 -3.28 14.24 -33.83
N ALA A 521 -2.73 13.43 -32.91
CA ALA A 521 -1.75 12.39 -33.15
C ALA A 521 -2.10 11.18 -32.26
N PRO A 522 -1.79 9.95 -32.71
CA PRO A 522 -1.98 8.77 -31.88
C PRO A 522 -1.04 8.77 -30.67
N ASP A 523 -1.50 8.20 -29.56
CA ASP A 523 -0.71 8.00 -28.34
C ASP A 523 0.52 7.10 -28.58
N ASP A 524 1.57 7.36 -27.80
CA ASP A 524 2.78 6.52 -27.75
C ASP A 524 2.58 5.30 -26.82
N PRO A 525 2.59 4.05 -27.34
CA PRO A 525 2.46 2.84 -26.53
C PRO A 525 3.64 2.57 -25.59
N HIS A 526 4.76 3.29 -25.72
CA HIS A 526 5.98 3.10 -24.93
C HIS A 526 6.14 4.11 -23.80
N GLN A 527 5.26 5.10 -23.71
CA GLN A 527 5.26 6.01 -22.58
C GLN A 527 4.95 5.22 -21.31
N SER A 528 5.94 5.08 -20.42
CA SER A 528 5.77 4.39 -19.13
C SER A 528 5.39 5.33 -17.99
N TRP A 529 5.81 6.58 -18.06
CA TRP A 529 5.65 7.57 -17.00
C TRP A 529 4.98 8.86 -17.47
N GLY A 530 4.24 9.48 -16.57
CA GLY A 530 3.53 10.74 -16.77
C GLY A 530 2.04 10.55 -17.02
N SER A 531 1.34 11.69 -17.09
CA SER A 531 -0.07 11.73 -17.43
C SER A 531 -0.24 11.86 -18.95
N TRP A 532 -1.23 11.16 -19.48
CA TRP A 532 -1.87 11.50 -20.73
C TRP A 532 -2.46 12.92 -20.61
N GLN A 533 -1.98 13.82 -21.47
CA GLN A 533 -2.27 15.26 -21.41
C GLN A 533 -2.76 15.72 -22.79
N PRO A 534 -4.03 15.49 -23.11
CA PRO A 534 -4.61 15.89 -24.39
C PRO A 534 -4.44 17.39 -24.62
N LYS A 535 -4.06 17.78 -25.83
CA LYS A 535 -3.77 19.19 -26.14
C LYS A 535 -4.96 19.96 -26.64
N TYR A 536 -6.03 19.28 -27.06
CA TYR A 536 -7.21 19.91 -27.68
C TYR A 536 -8.45 19.59 -26.88
N ARG A 537 -9.34 20.58 -26.79
CA ARG A 537 -10.60 20.46 -26.06
C ARG A 537 -11.75 21.00 -26.89
N MET A 538 -12.87 20.29 -26.87
CA MET A 538 -14.18 20.76 -27.29
C MET A 538 -15.06 20.86 -26.04
N HIS A 539 -15.41 22.08 -25.63
CA HIS A 539 -16.25 22.34 -24.47
C HIS A 539 -17.68 22.69 -24.90
N LEU A 540 -18.64 21.91 -24.42
CA LEU A 540 -20.06 22.19 -24.57
C LEU A 540 -20.49 23.28 -23.60
N VAL A 541 -21.01 24.39 -24.13
CA VAL A 541 -21.56 25.50 -23.33
C VAL A 541 -23.07 25.53 -23.50
N VAL A 542 -23.79 25.30 -22.40
CA VAL A 542 -25.26 25.34 -22.34
C VAL A 542 -25.69 26.48 -21.44
N GLU A 543 -26.58 27.36 -21.92
CA GLU A 543 -27.12 28.43 -21.08
C GLU A 543 -28.14 27.89 -20.06
N ASN A 544 -28.11 28.42 -18.83
CA ASN A 544 -29.02 28.06 -17.73
C ASN A 544 -29.04 26.56 -17.41
N ARG A 545 -27.87 25.91 -17.44
CA ARG A 545 -27.71 24.49 -17.07
C ARG A 545 -27.80 24.33 -15.55
N ASP A 546 -28.63 23.38 -15.10
CA ASP A 546 -28.68 22.95 -13.69
C ASP A 546 -27.87 21.66 -13.50
N ASP A 547 -26.64 21.81 -13.00
CA ASP A 547 -25.71 20.68 -12.80
C ASP A 547 -26.19 19.66 -11.75
N THR A 548 -27.10 20.07 -10.86
CA THR A 548 -27.71 19.16 -9.86
C THR A 548 -28.69 18.19 -10.49
N LYS A 549 -29.17 18.47 -11.71
CA LYS A 549 -30.09 17.61 -12.48
C LYS A 549 -29.39 16.78 -13.55
N THR A 550 -28.07 16.87 -13.67
CA THR A 550 -27.30 16.08 -14.62
C THR A 550 -27.30 14.61 -14.23
N LYS A 551 -27.69 13.72 -15.15
CA LYS A 551 -27.60 12.27 -15.00
C LYS A 551 -26.68 11.70 -16.08
N ARG A 552 -25.79 10.79 -15.70
CA ARG A 552 -24.93 10.08 -16.65
C ARG A 552 -25.00 8.58 -16.41
N PHE A 553 -24.99 7.82 -17.50
CA PHE A 553 -24.99 6.36 -17.50
C PHE A 553 -24.39 5.85 -18.83
N LEU A 554 -24.22 4.54 -18.96
CA LEU A 554 -23.75 3.92 -20.21
C LEU A 554 -24.93 3.40 -21.04
N GLU A 555 -24.89 3.62 -22.36
CA GLU A 555 -25.85 3.04 -23.30
C GLU A 555 -25.86 1.51 -23.19
N GLY A 556 -27.04 0.90 -23.15
CA GLY A 556 -27.16 -0.55 -22.91
C GLY A 556 -26.52 -1.00 -21.59
N GLU A 557 -26.36 -0.08 -20.64
CA GLU A 557 -25.84 -0.26 -19.27
C GLU A 557 -24.34 -0.58 -19.14
N TRP A 558 -23.64 -0.93 -20.22
CA TRP A 558 -22.20 -1.27 -20.15
C TRP A 558 -21.38 -0.84 -21.38
N LEU A 559 -22.02 -0.44 -22.49
CA LEU A 559 -21.27 -0.06 -23.69
C LEU A 559 -20.45 1.20 -23.42
N PRO A 560 -19.29 1.38 -24.07
CA PRO A 560 -18.47 2.58 -23.92
C PRO A 560 -19.04 3.75 -24.73
N ILE A 561 -20.28 4.10 -24.40
CA ILE A 561 -21.10 5.17 -24.95
C ILE A 561 -21.73 5.88 -23.75
N PRO A 562 -21.00 6.77 -23.06
CA PRO A 562 -21.58 7.60 -22.02
C PRO A 562 -22.72 8.43 -22.58
N VAL A 563 -23.86 8.36 -21.91
CA VAL A 563 -25.06 9.15 -22.15
C VAL A 563 -25.24 10.10 -20.98
N THR A 564 -25.21 11.41 -21.26
CA THR A 564 -25.46 12.43 -20.24
C THR A 564 -26.74 13.17 -20.59
N VAL A 565 -27.66 13.28 -19.63
CA VAL A 565 -28.92 14.03 -19.75
C VAL A 565 -28.87 15.21 -18.81
N GLN A 566 -28.99 16.41 -19.37
CA GLN A 566 -28.98 17.70 -18.67
C GLN A 566 -30.34 18.38 -18.84
N THR A 567 -30.84 19.04 -17.79
CA THR A 567 -32.07 19.84 -17.84
C THR A 567 -31.74 21.31 -17.58
N CYS A 568 -32.13 22.19 -18.49
CA CYS A 568 -32.02 23.64 -18.34
C CYS A 568 -33.11 24.19 -17.41
N ASP A 569 -32.89 25.35 -16.82
CA ASP A 569 -33.86 26.01 -15.91
C ASP A 569 -35.22 26.30 -16.57
N ASN A 570 -35.22 26.53 -17.89
CA ASN A 570 -36.44 26.75 -18.67
C ASN A 570 -37.19 25.45 -19.03
N GLY A 571 -36.68 24.28 -18.65
CA GLY A 571 -37.27 22.97 -18.90
C GLY A 571 -36.77 22.25 -20.15
N ILE A 572 -35.89 22.85 -20.95
CA ILE A 572 -35.27 22.17 -22.11
C ILE A 572 -34.38 21.03 -21.61
N THR A 573 -34.44 19.89 -22.29
CA THR A 573 -33.56 18.75 -22.00
C THR A 573 -32.53 18.60 -23.10
N ILE A 574 -31.27 18.40 -22.72
CA ILE A 574 -30.16 18.10 -23.64
C ILE A 574 -29.59 16.74 -23.25
N ALA A 575 -29.81 15.75 -24.10
CA ALA A 575 -29.14 14.45 -23.99
C ALA A 575 -27.95 14.42 -24.94
N HIS A 576 -26.79 13.91 -24.51
CA HIS A 576 -25.68 13.66 -25.42
C HIS A 576 -25.06 12.29 -25.22
N LYS A 577 -24.81 11.60 -26.34
CA LYS A 577 -24.08 10.33 -26.40
C LYS A 577 -22.72 10.57 -27.02
N THR A 578 -21.65 10.06 -26.41
CA THR A 578 -20.30 10.16 -26.99
C THR A 578 -19.69 8.77 -27.17
N PHE A 579 -19.17 8.46 -28.35
CA PHE A 579 -18.59 7.15 -28.64
C PHE A 579 -17.60 7.19 -29.82
N VAL A 580 -16.82 6.13 -29.99
CA VAL A 580 -15.88 5.99 -31.11
C VAL A 580 -16.36 4.90 -32.06
N ALA A 581 -16.66 5.27 -33.29
CA ALA A 581 -17.15 4.36 -34.32
C ALA A 581 -16.01 3.76 -35.18
N PRO A 582 -16.09 2.48 -35.56
CA PRO A 582 -15.13 1.82 -36.43
C PRO A 582 -15.40 2.14 -37.90
N LEU A 583 -14.91 3.28 -38.39
CA LEU A 583 -14.99 3.66 -39.80
C LEU A 583 -13.71 3.26 -40.57
N GLY A 584 -13.87 2.92 -41.85
CA GLY A 584 -12.78 2.46 -42.71
C GLY A 584 -12.56 0.96 -42.65
N GLU A 585 -11.35 0.53 -42.99
CA GLU A 585 -10.94 -0.88 -43.02
C GLU A 585 -10.23 -1.27 -41.70
N PRO A 586 -10.35 -2.53 -41.25
CA PRO A 586 -9.51 -3.05 -40.16
C PRO A 586 -8.01 -2.93 -40.48
N LEU A 587 -7.19 -2.72 -39.45
CA LEU A 587 -5.74 -2.67 -39.61
C LEU A 587 -5.13 -4.07 -39.75
N GLU A 588 -4.07 -4.18 -40.56
CA GLU A 588 -3.40 -5.47 -40.84
C GLU A 588 -2.85 -6.13 -39.56
N LEU A 589 -2.21 -5.34 -38.69
CA LEU A 589 -1.62 -5.82 -37.43
C LEU A 589 -2.62 -5.90 -36.25
N SER A 590 -3.88 -5.51 -36.47
CA SER A 590 -4.93 -5.66 -35.46
C SER A 590 -6.31 -5.64 -36.12
N PRO A 591 -7.03 -6.77 -36.14
CA PRO A 591 -8.41 -6.79 -36.62
C PRO A 591 -9.36 -6.01 -35.69
N TRP A 592 -8.85 -5.46 -34.57
CA TRP A 592 -9.63 -4.68 -33.64
C TRP A 592 -9.62 -3.18 -33.90
N SER A 593 -8.57 -2.68 -34.54
CA SER A 593 -8.42 -1.27 -34.84
C SER A 593 -8.73 -1.00 -36.30
N TYR A 594 -9.13 0.22 -36.62
CA TYR A 594 -9.58 0.61 -37.96
C TYR A 594 -8.74 1.76 -38.50
N THR A 595 -8.75 1.96 -39.82
CA THR A 595 -7.97 3.05 -40.47
C THR A 595 -8.52 4.44 -40.18
N LYS A 596 -9.80 4.56 -39.80
CA LYS A 596 -10.46 5.85 -39.55
C LYS A 596 -11.37 5.82 -38.31
N PRO A 597 -10.86 5.54 -37.10
CA PRO A 597 -11.69 5.65 -35.89
C PRO A 597 -12.26 7.07 -35.78
N LEU A 598 -13.56 7.19 -35.54
CA LEU A 598 -14.26 8.47 -35.54
C LEU A 598 -14.97 8.67 -34.20
N CYS A 599 -14.51 9.63 -33.39
CA CYS A 599 -15.21 10.02 -32.18
C CYS A 599 -16.42 10.88 -32.55
N LEU A 600 -17.61 10.48 -32.11
CA LEU A 600 -18.89 11.13 -32.37
C LEU A 600 -19.49 11.57 -31.04
N ALA A 601 -20.00 12.80 -30.99
CA ALA A 601 -20.87 13.29 -29.93
C ALA A 601 -22.20 13.71 -30.55
N LEU A 602 -23.24 12.94 -30.23
CA LEU A 602 -24.61 13.15 -30.71
C LEU A 602 -25.41 13.86 -29.64
N TYR A 603 -25.96 15.02 -29.96
CA TYR A 603 -26.76 15.82 -29.04
C TYR A 603 -28.21 15.86 -29.50
N THR A 604 -29.12 15.51 -28.60
CA THR A 604 -30.57 15.65 -28.77
C THR A 604 -31.07 16.75 -27.85
N VAL A 605 -31.57 17.84 -28.42
CA VAL A 605 -32.20 18.94 -27.69
C VAL A 605 -33.70 18.81 -27.81
N GLU A 606 -34.40 18.74 -26.69
CA GLU A 606 -35.85 18.51 -26.61
C GLU A 606 -36.54 19.59 -25.78
N ASN A 607 -37.69 20.06 -26.25
CA ASN A 607 -38.61 20.87 -25.46
C ASN A 607 -39.75 19.99 -24.92
N PRO A 608 -39.63 19.44 -23.69
CA PRO A 608 -40.68 18.60 -23.11
C PRO A 608 -41.85 19.42 -22.55
N THR A 609 -41.77 20.75 -22.58
CA THR A 609 -42.79 21.63 -21.99
C THR A 609 -43.97 21.83 -22.93
N SER A 610 -45.09 22.36 -22.40
CA SER A 610 -46.31 22.61 -23.17
C SER A 610 -46.28 23.91 -23.99
N GLY A 611 -45.20 24.70 -23.93
CA GLY A 611 -45.07 25.97 -24.62
C GLY A 611 -43.83 26.00 -25.51
N ASP A 612 -43.83 26.86 -26.52
CA ASP A 612 -42.67 27.03 -27.39
C ASP A 612 -41.53 27.72 -26.63
N LEU A 613 -40.33 27.18 -26.75
CA LEU A 613 -39.11 27.71 -26.15
C LEU A 613 -38.08 28.01 -27.23
N ALA A 614 -36.94 28.55 -26.84
CA ALA A 614 -35.76 28.59 -27.68
C ALA A 614 -34.59 28.02 -26.87
N PHE A 615 -33.74 27.24 -27.53
CA PHE A 615 -32.49 26.80 -26.91
C PHE A 615 -31.33 27.64 -27.42
N LYS A 616 -30.34 27.83 -26.56
CA LYS A 616 -29.06 28.41 -26.90
C LYS A 616 -27.92 27.58 -26.30
N MET A 617 -27.02 27.16 -27.17
CA MET A 617 -25.85 26.38 -26.81
C MET A 617 -24.66 26.78 -27.67
N GLY A 618 -23.45 26.41 -27.27
CA GLY A 618 -22.27 26.62 -28.09
C GLY A 618 -21.19 25.58 -27.87
N TYR A 619 -20.28 25.51 -28.82
CA TYR A 619 -19.07 24.71 -28.76
C TYR A 619 -17.87 25.65 -28.72
N GLU A 620 -17.07 25.54 -27.68
CA GLU A 620 -15.83 26.28 -27.54
C GLU A 620 -14.65 25.35 -27.73
N PHE A 621 -13.76 25.72 -28.65
CA PHE A 621 -12.56 24.95 -28.95
C PHE A 621 -11.34 25.66 -28.39
N SER A 622 -10.49 24.89 -27.71
CA SER A 622 -9.25 25.42 -27.14
C SER A 622 -8.10 24.43 -27.30
N SER A 623 -6.88 24.96 -27.19
CA SER A 623 -5.68 24.14 -27.10
C SER A 623 -4.79 24.63 -25.98
N THR A 624 -4.09 23.70 -25.31
CA THR A 624 -3.01 24.03 -24.38
C THR A 624 -1.74 24.47 -25.12
N GLN A 625 -1.69 24.29 -26.44
CA GLN A 625 -0.60 24.76 -27.28
C GLN A 625 -0.91 26.15 -27.86
N ALA A 626 0.14 26.94 -28.09
CA ALA A 626 0.04 28.22 -28.79
C ALA A 626 -0.14 28.01 -30.31
N VAL A 627 -1.30 27.47 -30.69
CA VAL A 627 -1.68 27.18 -32.08
C VAL A 627 -2.95 27.93 -32.46
N GLU A 628 -3.06 28.33 -33.73
CA GLU A 628 -4.27 28.93 -34.26
C GLU A 628 -5.29 27.84 -34.60
N LEU A 629 -6.53 28.05 -34.13
CA LEU A 629 -7.69 27.20 -34.39
C LEU A 629 -8.69 27.99 -35.23
N LYS A 630 -8.96 27.54 -36.44
CA LYS A 630 -9.82 28.25 -37.40
C LYS A 630 -11.11 27.49 -37.64
N LEU A 631 -12.25 28.18 -37.57
CA LEU A 631 -13.57 27.63 -37.89
C LEU A 631 -14.04 28.13 -39.26
N GLU A 632 -14.48 27.21 -40.11
CA GLU A 632 -14.97 27.52 -41.46
C GLU A 632 -16.22 26.71 -41.82
N LYS A 633 -17.14 27.29 -42.60
CA LYS A 633 -18.26 26.54 -43.18
C LYS A 633 -17.73 25.62 -44.27
N LYS A 634 -18.01 24.32 -44.17
CA LYS A 634 -17.55 23.29 -45.12
C LYS A 634 -18.58 22.15 -45.21
N ASP A 635 -18.89 21.71 -46.42
CA ASP A 635 -19.75 20.55 -46.73
C ASP A 635 -21.08 20.49 -45.95
N GLY A 636 -21.75 21.64 -45.75
CA GLY A 636 -23.03 21.71 -45.02
C GLY A 636 -22.90 21.61 -43.50
N GLY A 637 -21.72 21.95 -42.96
CA GLY A 637 -21.42 22.05 -41.54
C GLY A 637 -20.33 23.07 -41.25
N ILE A 638 -19.72 23.00 -40.07
CA ILE A 638 -18.61 23.86 -39.64
C ILE A 638 -17.41 22.98 -39.28
N ALA A 639 -16.30 23.14 -39.99
CA ALA A 639 -15.05 22.43 -39.72
C ALA A 639 -14.13 23.29 -38.84
N LEU A 640 -13.52 22.65 -37.84
CA LEU A 640 -12.39 23.16 -37.08
C LEU A 640 -11.09 22.71 -37.74
N ILE A 641 -10.27 23.67 -38.12
CA ILE A 641 -9.04 23.48 -38.87
C ILE A 641 -7.85 23.95 -38.04
N GLN A 642 -6.83 23.09 -37.95
CA GLN A 642 -5.51 23.44 -37.41
C GLN A 642 -4.49 23.23 -38.53
N GLY A 643 -3.84 24.31 -38.98
CA GLY A 643 -2.95 24.27 -40.14
C GLY A 643 -3.69 23.79 -41.40
N SER A 644 -3.36 22.60 -41.89
CA SER A 644 -3.99 21.95 -43.05
C SER A 644 -4.92 20.79 -42.69
N ARG A 645 -5.18 20.55 -41.40
CA ARG A 645 -5.95 19.40 -40.91
C ARG A 645 -7.32 19.79 -40.39
N VAL A 646 -8.34 18.99 -40.71
CA VAL A 646 -9.64 19.03 -40.03
C VAL A 646 -9.51 18.21 -38.76
N ILE A 647 -9.72 18.85 -37.61
CA ILE A 647 -9.54 18.21 -36.30
C ILE A 647 -10.86 18.04 -35.54
N ALA A 648 -11.93 18.73 -35.97
CA ALA A 648 -13.30 18.46 -35.58
C ALA A 648 -14.24 19.02 -36.66
N PHE A 649 -15.48 18.56 -36.71
CA PHE A 649 -16.53 19.20 -37.49
C PHE A 649 -17.90 19.05 -36.83
N LEU A 650 -18.73 20.08 -37.00
CA LEU A 650 -20.05 20.22 -36.43
C LEU A 650 -21.09 20.23 -37.55
N ARG A 651 -22.22 19.55 -37.33
CA ARG A 651 -23.35 19.53 -38.27
C ARG A 651 -24.67 19.47 -37.51
N ALA A 652 -25.72 20.08 -38.08
CA ALA A 652 -27.10 19.84 -37.67
C ALA A 652 -27.83 18.98 -38.69
N ALA A 653 -28.64 18.03 -38.23
CA ALA A 653 -29.50 17.25 -39.12
C ALA A 653 -30.77 18.03 -39.51
N THR A 654 -31.34 18.80 -38.58
CA THR A 654 -32.71 19.33 -38.69
C THR A 654 -32.85 20.85 -38.57
N ILE A 655 -31.76 21.59 -38.34
CA ILE A 655 -31.78 23.07 -38.25
C ILE A 655 -30.91 23.71 -39.34
N PRO A 656 -31.30 24.89 -39.86
CA PRO A 656 -30.61 25.54 -40.97
C PRO A 656 -29.25 26.12 -40.57
N ASP A 657 -28.32 26.24 -41.53
CA ASP A 657 -27.00 26.86 -41.36
C ASP A 657 -27.02 28.30 -40.81
N SER A 658 -28.17 28.98 -40.88
CA SER A 658 -28.38 30.30 -40.30
C SER A 658 -28.50 30.29 -38.77
N ALA A 659 -28.74 29.13 -38.16
CA ALA A 659 -28.77 28.97 -36.70
C ALA A 659 -27.37 29.01 -36.07
N PHE A 660 -26.32 28.89 -36.86
CA PHE A 660 -24.94 28.85 -36.40
C PHE A 660 -24.22 30.20 -36.57
N THR A 661 -23.59 30.66 -35.50
CA THR A 661 -22.76 31.87 -35.48
C THR A 661 -21.34 31.52 -35.08
N ILE A 662 -20.35 31.86 -35.90
CA ILE A 662 -18.93 31.62 -35.62
C ILE A 662 -18.32 32.90 -35.02
N SER A 663 -17.62 32.77 -33.89
CA SER A 663 -16.90 33.86 -33.23
C SER A 663 -15.54 33.35 -32.73
N GLY A 664 -14.47 33.62 -33.49
CA GLY A 664 -13.14 33.07 -33.18
C GLY A 664 -13.13 31.54 -33.23
N ALA A 665 -12.75 30.89 -32.11
CA ALA A 665 -12.78 29.43 -31.94
C ALA A 665 -14.08 28.93 -31.26
N ARG A 666 -15.16 29.71 -31.30
CA ARG A 666 -16.47 29.36 -30.74
C ARG A 666 -17.55 29.30 -31.83
N VAL A 667 -18.44 28.32 -31.72
CA VAL A 667 -19.68 28.23 -32.50
C VAL A 667 -20.87 28.32 -31.56
N ASP A 668 -21.72 29.33 -31.73
CA ASP A 668 -22.99 29.48 -31.02
C ASP A 668 -24.16 29.01 -31.90
N ILE A 669 -25.13 28.34 -31.28
CA ILE A 669 -26.33 27.80 -31.89
C ILE A 669 -27.54 28.34 -31.14
N SER A 670 -28.48 28.94 -31.86
CA SER A 670 -29.76 29.40 -31.32
C SER A 670 -30.89 29.04 -32.28
N HIS A 671 -31.93 28.37 -31.77
CA HIS A 671 -33.07 27.96 -32.59
C HIS A 671 -34.36 27.88 -31.75
N PRO A 672 -35.51 28.33 -32.28
CA PRO A 672 -36.81 28.11 -31.65
C PRO A 672 -37.16 26.62 -31.66
N LEU A 673 -37.78 26.14 -30.59
CA LEU A 673 -38.12 24.74 -30.37
C LEU A 673 -39.59 24.65 -29.91
N ALA A 674 -40.46 24.18 -30.80
CA ALA A 674 -41.88 24.01 -30.49
C ALA A 674 -42.09 22.97 -29.38
N SER A 675 -43.23 23.03 -28.69
CA SER A 675 -43.60 22.02 -27.69
C SER A 675 -43.49 20.60 -28.27
N GLY A 676 -42.74 19.72 -27.59
CA GLY A 676 -42.47 18.33 -28.00
C GLY A 676 -41.47 18.17 -29.15
N GLN A 677 -40.92 19.25 -29.69
CA GLN A 677 -39.95 19.18 -30.79
C GLN A 677 -38.58 18.71 -30.30
N LYS A 678 -37.88 17.95 -31.16
CA LYS A 678 -36.50 17.51 -30.97
C LYS A 678 -35.60 18.02 -32.10
N VAL A 679 -34.37 18.40 -31.76
CA VAL A 679 -33.31 18.76 -32.69
C VAL A 679 -32.08 17.91 -32.44
N GLU A 680 -31.44 17.45 -33.51
CA GLU A 680 -30.23 16.64 -33.46
C GLU A 680 -29.03 17.41 -34.00
N LEU A 681 -27.96 17.42 -33.21
CA LEU A 681 -26.68 18.01 -33.55
C LEU A 681 -25.59 16.95 -33.43
N LEU A 682 -24.62 17.03 -34.32
CA LEU A 682 -23.49 16.13 -34.40
C LEU A 682 -22.20 16.93 -34.27
N ALA A 683 -21.33 16.51 -33.36
CA ALA A 683 -19.91 16.83 -33.38
C ALA A 683 -19.11 15.57 -33.67
N ALA A 684 -18.10 15.68 -34.53
CA ALA A 684 -17.30 14.56 -34.96
C ALA A 684 -15.81 14.94 -34.97
N ILE A 685 -14.98 14.09 -34.38
CA ILE A 685 -13.56 14.31 -34.16
C ILE A 685 -12.80 13.13 -34.79
N PRO A 686 -12.11 13.34 -35.94
CA PRO A 686 -11.42 12.27 -36.65
C PRO A 686 -10.19 11.78 -35.88
N GLY A 687 -10.09 10.47 -35.66
CA GLY A 687 -8.89 9.79 -35.19
C GLY A 687 -8.01 9.32 -36.34
N TRP A 688 -7.71 10.20 -37.30
CA TRP A 688 -6.74 9.96 -38.37
C TRP A 688 -6.28 11.30 -38.94
N GLU A 689 -5.25 11.28 -39.79
CA GLU A 689 -4.84 12.49 -40.51
C GLU A 689 -5.87 12.85 -41.58
N PHE A 690 -6.73 13.83 -41.29
CA PHE A 690 -7.78 14.28 -42.20
C PHE A 690 -7.45 15.65 -42.81
N SER A 691 -7.18 15.71 -44.12
CA SER A 691 -6.82 16.95 -44.80
C SER A 691 -8.01 17.89 -44.97
N ALA A 692 -7.80 19.20 -44.79
CA ALA A 692 -8.78 20.24 -45.11
C ALA A 692 -9.21 20.27 -46.59
N GLN A 693 -8.45 19.63 -47.47
CA GLN A 693 -8.78 19.48 -48.90
C GLN A 693 -9.75 18.32 -49.18
N GLU A 694 -9.85 17.34 -48.28
CA GLU A 694 -10.78 16.22 -48.42
C GLU A 694 -12.21 16.66 -48.07
N SER A 695 -13.20 15.95 -48.63
CA SER A 695 -14.62 16.16 -48.27
C SER A 695 -14.96 15.46 -46.97
N ILE A 696 -15.85 16.06 -46.17
CA ILE A 696 -16.36 15.45 -44.93
C ILE A 696 -17.08 14.13 -45.27
N PRO A 697 -16.72 12.99 -44.63
CA PRO A 697 -17.39 11.72 -44.90
C PRO A 697 -18.89 11.81 -44.55
N ALA A 698 -19.72 11.09 -45.31
CA ALA A 698 -21.13 10.94 -44.97
C ALA A 698 -21.25 10.15 -43.65
N ILE A 699 -21.99 10.72 -42.69
CA ILE A 699 -22.19 10.11 -41.36
C ILE A 699 -23.68 9.91 -41.15
N HIS A 700 -24.05 8.64 -41.06
CA HIS A 700 -25.38 8.19 -40.69
C HIS A 700 -25.32 7.77 -39.23
N THR A 701 -25.85 8.62 -38.34
CA THR A 701 -25.69 8.49 -36.88
C THR A 701 -26.18 7.15 -36.35
N ASP A 702 -27.35 6.70 -36.80
CA ASP A 702 -27.94 5.42 -36.40
C ASP A 702 -27.07 4.22 -36.83
N GLU A 703 -26.52 4.27 -38.05
CA GLU A 703 -25.62 3.23 -38.55
C GLU A 703 -24.32 3.18 -37.76
N MET A 704 -23.76 4.35 -37.39
CA MET A 704 -22.54 4.42 -36.60
C MET A 704 -22.75 3.91 -35.16
N GLU A 705 -23.87 4.22 -34.52
CA GLU A 705 -24.21 3.71 -33.19
C GLU A 705 -24.39 2.18 -33.23
N GLN A 706 -25.13 1.66 -34.21
CA GLN A 706 -25.31 0.21 -34.40
C GLN A 706 -23.99 -0.52 -34.71
N ALA A 707 -23.14 0.06 -35.57
CA ALA A 707 -21.82 -0.48 -35.86
C ALA A 707 -20.93 -0.53 -34.61
N THR A 708 -20.98 0.51 -33.77
CA THR A 708 -20.24 0.56 -32.51
C THR A 708 -20.72 -0.48 -31.51
N ARG A 709 -22.05 -0.65 -31.36
CA ARG A 709 -22.65 -1.70 -30.52
C ARG A 709 -22.20 -3.08 -30.98
N LYS A 710 -22.39 -3.39 -32.26
CA LYS A 710 -22.01 -4.67 -32.86
C LYS A 710 -20.51 -4.94 -32.68
N TYR A 711 -19.67 -3.93 -32.87
CA TYR A 711 -18.23 -4.03 -32.68
C TYR A 711 -17.87 -4.51 -31.26
N TRP A 712 -18.44 -3.90 -30.21
CA TRP A 712 -18.14 -4.27 -28.83
C TRP A 712 -18.74 -5.60 -28.41
N GLU A 713 -19.96 -5.91 -28.86
CA GLU A 713 -20.59 -7.22 -28.65
C GLU A 713 -19.75 -8.35 -29.28
N GLU A 714 -19.23 -8.14 -30.49
CA GLU A 714 -18.32 -9.10 -31.14
C GLU A 714 -17.03 -9.30 -30.34
N ARG A 715 -16.43 -8.22 -29.78
CA ARG A 715 -15.20 -8.33 -28.95
C ARG A 715 -15.40 -9.13 -27.67
N LEU A 716 -16.59 -9.08 -27.08
CA LEU A 716 -16.89 -9.86 -25.89
C LEU A 716 -17.39 -11.26 -26.23
N SER A 717 -17.95 -11.52 -27.42
CA SER A 717 -18.62 -12.80 -27.74
C SER A 717 -17.75 -14.05 -27.58
N GLU A 718 -16.43 -13.93 -27.81
CA GLU A 718 -15.47 -15.03 -27.67
C GLU A 718 -14.95 -15.19 -26.22
N SER A 719 -15.20 -14.21 -25.35
CA SER A 719 -14.79 -14.21 -23.94
C SER A 719 -15.84 -14.89 -23.05
N THR A 720 -15.52 -15.04 -21.77
CA THR A 720 -16.41 -15.63 -20.77
C THR A 720 -17.69 -14.79 -20.66
N GLN A 721 -18.84 -15.40 -20.95
CA GLN A 721 -20.13 -14.77 -20.75
C GLN A 721 -20.68 -15.14 -19.39
N ILE A 722 -21.08 -14.13 -18.62
CA ILE A 722 -21.63 -14.26 -17.28
C ILE A 722 -23.04 -13.67 -17.29
N ASP A 723 -24.00 -14.49 -16.87
CA ASP A 723 -25.40 -14.15 -16.71
C ASP A 723 -25.82 -14.59 -15.31
N ILE A 724 -26.09 -13.62 -14.44
CA ILE A 724 -26.36 -13.81 -13.01
C ILE A 724 -27.56 -12.95 -12.58
N PRO A 725 -28.23 -13.28 -11.47
CA PRO A 725 -29.30 -12.48 -10.85
C PRO A 725 -28.83 -11.15 -10.23
N ASP A 726 -27.82 -10.52 -10.82
CA ASP A 726 -27.27 -9.24 -10.41
C ASP A 726 -26.88 -8.45 -11.68
N PRO A 727 -27.82 -7.65 -12.23
CA PRO A 727 -27.61 -6.93 -13.48
C PRO A 727 -26.47 -5.90 -13.38
N LEU A 728 -26.38 -5.18 -12.25
CA LEU A 728 -25.34 -4.17 -12.06
C LEU A 728 -23.95 -4.82 -12.05
N LEU A 729 -23.76 -5.90 -11.29
CA LEU A 729 -22.47 -6.60 -11.27
C LEU A 729 -22.12 -7.17 -12.66
N SER A 730 -23.09 -7.75 -13.36
CA SER A 730 -22.92 -8.24 -14.73
C SER A 730 -22.46 -7.12 -15.68
N ASN A 731 -23.03 -5.92 -15.56
CA ASN A 731 -22.65 -4.76 -16.35
C ASN A 731 -21.25 -4.24 -15.97
N ILE A 732 -20.90 -4.22 -14.67
CA ILE A 732 -19.55 -3.88 -14.21
C ILE A 732 -18.51 -4.88 -14.77
N ILE A 733 -18.80 -6.18 -14.79
CA ILE A 733 -17.89 -7.19 -15.34
C ILE A 733 -17.69 -7.01 -16.85
N ARG A 734 -18.75 -6.71 -17.61
CA ARG A 734 -18.65 -6.43 -19.05
C ARG A 734 -17.86 -5.15 -19.31
N ALA A 735 -18.22 -4.07 -18.64
CA ALA A 735 -17.56 -2.77 -18.77
C ALA A 735 -16.08 -2.84 -18.36
N SER A 736 -15.74 -3.63 -17.35
CA SER A 736 -14.36 -3.84 -16.89
C SER A 736 -13.44 -4.40 -17.99
N GLN A 737 -13.90 -5.40 -18.74
CA GLN A 737 -13.16 -5.95 -19.89
C GLN A 737 -12.96 -4.89 -20.99
N VAL A 738 -13.98 -4.08 -21.24
CA VAL A 738 -13.94 -2.96 -22.19
C VAL A 738 -12.94 -1.89 -21.72
N HIS A 739 -12.98 -1.50 -20.45
CA HIS A 739 -12.09 -0.51 -19.84
C HIS A 739 -10.61 -0.89 -19.94
N CYS A 740 -10.28 -2.18 -19.78
CA CYS A 740 -8.92 -2.68 -20.04
C CYS A 740 -8.51 -2.49 -21.51
N MET A 741 -9.41 -2.78 -22.45
CA MET A 741 -9.15 -2.58 -23.89
C MET A 741 -9.10 -1.10 -24.29
N LEU A 742 -9.88 -0.24 -23.64
CA LEU A 742 -9.87 1.21 -23.85
C LEU A 742 -8.57 1.85 -23.35
N ALA A 743 -8.06 1.40 -22.20
CA ALA A 743 -6.77 1.90 -21.68
C ALA A 743 -5.58 1.34 -22.47
N ALA A 744 -5.62 0.11 -22.98
CA ALA A 744 -4.49 -0.47 -23.70
C ALA A 744 -4.12 0.30 -24.98
N ARG A 745 -2.85 0.26 -25.37
CA ARG A 745 -2.33 0.79 -26.64
C ARG A 745 -1.72 -0.34 -27.47
N ARG A 746 -1.67 -0.18 -28.78
CA ARG A 746 -1.03 -1.11 -29.71
C ARG A 746 0.31 -0.57 -30.17
N ASP A 747 1.33 -1.41 -30.20
CA ASP A 747 2.59 -1.12 -30.84
C ASP A 747 2.39 -1.03 -32.38
N PRO A 748 2.64 0.13 -33.02
CA PRO A 748 2.44 0.28 -34.46
C PRO A 748 3.45 -0.50 -35.29
N THR A 749 4.59 -0.92 -34.72
CA THR A 749 5.63 -1.65 -35.45
C THR A 749 5.36 -3.14 -35.56
N ASP A 750 4.76 -3.75 -34.54
CA ASP A 750 4.60 -5.21 -34.48
C ASP A 750 3.25 -5.71 -33.98
N GLY A 751 2.33 -4.82 -33.61
CA GLY A 751 0.98 -5.15 -33.17
C GLY A 751 0.87 -5.68 -31.74
N THR A 752 1.96 -5.73 -30.96
CA THR A 752 1.89 -6.11 -29.53
C THR A 752 1.10 -5.12 -28.70
N ILE A 753 0.64 -5.52 -27.52
CA ILE A 753 -0.34 -4.77 -26.73
C ILE A 753 0.28 -4.25 -25.45
N ALA A 754 0.44 -2.94 -25.35
CA ALA A 754 0.80 -2.25 -24.12
C ALA A 754 -0.42 -2.18 -23.19
N ALA A 755 -0.47 -3.07 -22.19
CA ALA A 755 -1.51 -3.07 -21.15
C ALA A 755 -1.26 -1.93 -20.15
N TRP A 756 -1.71 -0.71 -20.48
CA TRP A 756 -1.63 0.44 -19.58
C TRP A 756 -2.46 0.23 -18.32
N ILE A 757 -1.93 0.73 -17.20
CA ILE A 757 -2.47 0.46 -15.85
C ILE A 757 -3.48 1.51 -15.36
N ALA A 758 -3.64 2.60 -16.11
CA ALA A 758 -4.80 3.46 -16.04
C ALA A 758 -5.06 4.15 -17.39
N SER A 759 -6.18 4.89 -17.48
CA SER A 759 -6.48 5.65 -18.69
C SER A 759 -5.66 6.93 -18.81
N ASP A 760 -5.47 7.70 -17.73
CA ASP A 760 -4.89 9.05 -17.79
C ASP A 760 -3.43 9.15 -17.37
N ARG A 761 -2.85 8.12 -16.77
CA ARG A 761 -1.47 8.14 -16.31
C ARG A 761 -0.97 6.73 -16.14
N TYR A 762 0.36 6.60 -16.07
CA TYR A 762 1.07 5.33 -15.94
C TYR A 762 0.88 4.41 -17.16
N GLY A 763 1.97 4.18 -17.87
CA GLY A 763 1.98 3.27 -19.00
C GLY A 763 1.88 1.80 -18.61
N PRO A 764 2.38 0.89 -19.45
CA PRO A 764 2.40 -0.53 -19.16
C PRO A 764 3.52 -0.86 -18.16
N LEU A 765 3.33 -0.50 -16.88
CA LEU A 765 4.32 -0.78 -15.83
C LEU A 765 4.31 -2.27 -15.48
N GLU A 766 5.47 -2.91 -15.51
CA GLU A 766 5.63 -4.34 -15.23
C GLU A 766 5.14 -4.73 -13.83
N SER A 767 5.20 -3.82 -12.85
CA SER A 767 4.77 -4.08 -11.47
C SER A 767 3.25 -4.13 -11.30
N GLU A 768 2.47 -3.71 -12.30
CA GLU A 768 1.02 -3.56 -12.17
C GLU A 768 0.22 -4.09 -13.37
N ALA A 769 0.78 -4.01 -14.58
CA ALA A 769 0.11 -4.46 -15.81
C ALA A 769 -0.22 -5.96 -15.81
N HIS A 770 0.48 -6.75 -15.01
CA HIS A 770 0.27 -8.19 -14.95
C HIS A 770 -1.03 -8.62 -14.29
N SER A 771 -1.65 -7.79 -13.44
CA SER A 771 -3.03 -8.05 -13.00
C SER A 771 -4.01 -8.00 -14.17
N ILE A 772 -3.83 -7.05 -15.09
CA ILE A 772 -4.66 -6.86 -16.29
C ILE A 772 -4.50 -8.06 -17.23
N VAL A 773 -3.25 -8.40 -17.55
CA VAL A 773 -2.93 -9.52 -18.44
C VAL A 773 -3.52 -10.83 -17.89
N LEU A 774 -3.38 -11.07 -16.59
CA LEU A 774 -3.93 -12.24 -15.92
C LEU A 774 -5.47 -12.24 -15.94
N GLY A 775 -6.12 -11.15 -15.52
CA GLY A 775 -7.58 -11.03 -15.47
C GLY A 775 -8.23 -11.16 -16.84
N MET A 776 -7.68 -10.50 -17.86
CA MET A 776 -8.13 -10.59 -19.24
C MET A 776 -7.94 -12.01 -19.79
N SER A 777 -6.79 -12.66 -19.51
CA SER A 777 -6.58 -14.06 -19.91
C SER A 777 -7.57 -15.02 -19.26
N ARG A 778 -7.81 -14.84 -17.97
CA ARG A 778 -8.77 -15.61 -17.16
C ARG A 778 -10.22 -15.45 -17.62
N LEU A 779 -10.57 -14.30 -18.19
CA LEU A 779 -11.90 -14.06 -18.77
C LEU A 779 -12.00 -14.40 -20.26
N GLY A 780 -11.00 -15.03 -20.87
CA GLY A 780 -11.09 -15.54 -22.25
C GLY A 780 -10.47 -14.64 -23.32
N HIS A 781 -9.82 -13.53 -22.95
CA HIS A 781 -9.16 -12.64 -23.91
C HIS A 781 -7.73 -13.10 -24.24
N GLU A 782 -7.60 -14.28 -24.85
CA GLU A 782 -6.30 -14.90 -25.16
C GLU A 782 -5.38 -13.97 -25.97
N LYS A 783 -5.88 -13.43 -27.08
CA LYS A 783 -5.09 -12.58 -28.00
C LYS A 783 -4.59 -11.31 -27.30
N PHE A 784 -5.42 -10.73 -26.42
CA PHE A 784 -5.02 -9.56 -25.64
C PHE A 784 -3.86 -9.94 -24.71
N ALA A 785 -4.04 -11.00 -23.92
CA ALA A 785 -3.05 -11.42 -22.95
C ALA A 785 -1.74 -11.86 -23.60
N GLN A 786 -1.78 -12.68 -24.66
CA GLN A 786 -0.58 -13.12 -25.36
C GLN A 786 0.14 -11.94 -26.03
N GLY A 787 -0.60 -11.01 -26.66
CA GLY A 787 -0.02 -9.80 -27.26
C GLY A 787 0.65 -8.89 -26.23
N SER A 788 0.14 -8.83 -25.00
CA SER A 788 0.78 -8.13 -23.89
C SER A 788 1.98 -8.86 -23.31
N LEU A 789 1.94 -10.20 -23.21
CA LEU A 789 3.11 -10.97 -22.80
C LEU A 789 4.25 -10.82 -23.83
N ASP A 790 3.93 -10.85 -25.12
CA ASP A 790 4.90 -10.59 -26.19
C ASP A 790 5.50 -9.17 -26.11
N TYR A 791 4.69 -8.16 -25.74
CA TYR A 791 5.18 -6.80 -25.48
C TYR A 791 6.25 -6.77 -24.38
N PHE A 792 6.00 -7.45 -23.26
CA PHE A 792 6.95 -7.48 -22.14
C PHE A 792 8.17 -8.36 -22.40
N ILE A 793 8.04 -9.51 -23.08
CA ILE A 793 9.18 -10.37 -23.44
C ILE A 793 10.19 -9.58 -24.30
N LYS A 794 9.70 -8.74 -25.24
CA LYS A 794 10.56 -7.89 -26.07
C LYS A 794 11.31 -6.81 -25.29
N LYS A 795 10.90 -6.53 -24.05
CA LYS A 795 11.52 -5.54 -23.16
C LYS A 795 12.44 -6.14 -22.12
N TYR A 796 12.71 -7.44 -22.19
CA TYR A 796 13.83 -8.01 -21.44
C TYR A 796 15.11 -7.32 -21.87
N ASN A 797 15.79 -6.70 -20.90
CA ASN A 797 17.02 -6.01 -21.19
C ASN A 797 18.18 -7.01 -21.44
N PRO A 798 19.34 -6.53 -21.94
CA PRO A 798 20.50 -7.38 -22.16
C PRO A 798 21.00 -8.10 -20.90
N GLN A 799 20.80 -7.52 -19.71
CA GLN A 799 21.23 -8.09 -18.43
C GLN A 799 20.38 -9.28 -17.97
N GLY A 800 19.15 -9.42 -18.46
CA GLY A 800 18.27 -10.56 -18.14
C GLY A 800 17.14 -10.23 -17.19
N PHE A 801 16.64 -9.00 -17.16
CA PHE A 801 15.46 -8.66 -16.38
C PHE A 801 14.52 -7.71 -17.12
N LEU A 802 13.31 -7.55 -16.58
CA LEU A 802 12.28 -6.69 -17.11
C LEU A 802 12.16 -5.42 -16.25
N THR A 803 12.24 -4.25 -16.89
CA THR A 803 11.86 -2.98 -16.29
C THR A 803 11.33 -2.05 -17.38
N THR A 804 10.08 -1.63 -17.24
CA THR A 804 9.40 -0.60 -18.03
C THR A 804 9.12 0.64 -17.22
N GLY A 805 9.03 0.50 -15.90
CA GLY A 805 8.74 1.55 -14.96
C GLY A 805 9.92 1.87 -14.05
N TYR A 806 9.70 1.61 -12.77
CA TYR A 806 10.49 2.18 -11.69
C TYR A 806 10.87 1.14 -10.62
N THR A 807 10.59 -0.15 -10.84
CA THR A 807 10.97 -1.22 -9.91
C THR A 807 11.47 -2.45 -10.68
N LEU A 808 12.12 -3.38 -9.98
CA LEU A 808 12.42 -4.71 -10.54
C LEU A 808 11.34 -5.76 -10.19
N MET A 809 10.38 -5.40 -9.33
CA MET A 809 9.37 -6.30 -8.78
C MET A 809 8.59 -7.05 -9.87
N GLY A 810 8.23 -6.36 -10.96
CA GLY A 810 7.41 -6.96 -12.00
C GLY A 810 8.10 -8.04 -12.83
N THR A 811 9.43 -8.24 -12.71
CA THR A 811 10.10 -9.36 -13.41
C THR A 811 9.58 -10.71 -12.92
N GLY A 812 9.47 -10.92 -11.61
CA GLY A 812 8.93 -12.18 -11.06
C GLY A 812 7.45 -12.38 -11.38
N TRP A 813 6.66 -11.32 -11.21
CA TRP A 813 5.23 -11.33 -11.51
C TRP A 813 4.94 -11.58 -13.00
N HIS A 814 5.74 -11.00 -13.89
CA HIS A 814 5.67 -11.27 -15.33
C HIS A 814 5.76 -12.77 -15.63
N LEU A 815 6.81 -13.43 -15.11
CA LEU A 815 7.06 -14.85 -15.33
C LEU A 815 5.96 -15.72 -14.72
N TRP A 816 5.45 -15.35 -13.55
CA TRP A 816 4.31 -16.03 -12.95
C TRP A 816 3.06 -15.93 -13.84
N THR A 817 2.70 -14.72 -14.28
CA THR A 817 1.54 -14.48 -15.17
C THR A 817 1.68 -15.20 -16.50
N LEU A 818 2.89 -15.24 -17.04
CA LEU A 818 3.22 -15.97 -18.25
C LEU A 818 2.91 -17.46 -18.12
N ALA A 819 3.28 -18.07 -16.98
CA ALA A 819 3.01 -19.48 -16.73
C ALA A 819 1.52 -19.76 -16.53
N GLU A 820 0.80 -18.90 -15.79
CA GLU A 820 -0.66 -18.99 -15.64
C GLU A 820 -1.37 -18.91 -17.00
N HIS A 821 -0.95 -17.99 -17.87
CA HIS A 821 -1.47 -17.90 -19.23
C HIS A 821 -1.21 -19.18 -20.03
N PHE A 822 0.00 -19.73 -19.95
CA PHE A 822 0.33 -20.97 -20.65
C PHE A 822 -0.54 -22.14 -20.20
N ASP A 823 -0.82 -22.28 -18.90
CA ASP A 823 -1.65 -23.38 -18.41
C ASP A 823 -3.10 -23.31 -18.92
N LEU A 824 -3.66 -22.10 -19.00
CA LEU A 824 -5.00 -21.89 -19.54
C LEU A 824 -5.08 -22.20 -21.04
N TRP A 825 -4.08 -21.82 -21.83
CA TRP A 825 -4.19 -21.81 -23.30
C TRP A 825 -3.38 -22.89 -24.03
N ARG A 826 -2.31 -23.41 -23.42
CA ARG A 826 -1.45 -24.50 -23.94
C ARG A 826 -0.91 -24.24 -25.34
N ARG A 827 -0.34 -23.05 -25.56
CA ARG A 827 0.31 -22.64 -26.80
C ARG A 827 1.77 -23.08 -26.84
N ASP A 828 2.00 -24.37 -27.06
CA ASP A 828 3.33 -24.98 -27.05
C ASP A 828 4.31 -24.30 -28.03
N ASP A 829 3.88 -23.97 -29.25
CA ASP A 829 4.73 -23.32 -30.26
C ASP A 829 5.17 -21.92 -29.82
N TRP A 830 4.26 -21.17 -29.19
CA TRP A 830 4.56 -19.84 -28.64
C TRP A 830 5.58 -19.94 -27.51
N LEU A 831 5.40 -20.90 -26.59
CA LEU A 831 6.36 -21.11 -25.50
C LEU A 831 7.73 -21.53 -26.05
N ARG A 832 7.78 -22.48 -27.00
CA ARG A 832 9.03 -22.91 -27.65
C ARG A 832 9.77 -21.76 -28.31
N LYS A 833 9.04 -20.85 -28.98
CA LYS A 833 9.61 -19.67 -29.63
C LYS A 833 10.28 -18.72 -28.63
N ASN A 834 9.72 -18.57 -27.42
CA ASN A 834 10.19 -17.62 -26.42
C ASN A 834 11.05 -18.26 -25.31
N ALA A 835 11.17 -19.60 -25.28
CA ALA A 835 11.77 -20.36 -24.19
C ALA A 835 13.19 -19.93 -23.83
N SER A 836 14.02 -19.58 -24.83
CA SER A 836 15.41 -19.15 -24.58
C SER A 836 15.48 -17.84 -23.81
N GLU A 837 14.68 -16.84 -24.18
CA GLU A 837 14.65 -15.54 -23.52
C GLU A 837 14.02 -15.64 -22.13
N ILE A 838 12.94 -16.39 -21.99
CA ILE A 838 12.30 -16.67 -20.70
C ILE A 838 13.28 -17.37 -19.75
N THR A 839 14.01 -18.37 -20.24
CA THR A 839 15.03 -19.09 -19.46
C THR A 839 16.16 -18.17 -19.02
N ARG A 840 16.58 -17.23 -19.89
CA ARG A 840 17.62 -16.24 -19.56
C ARG A 840 17.21 -15.36 -18.37
N VAL A 841 15.97 -14.90 -18.33
CA VAL A 841 15.44 -14.11 -17.21
C VAL A 841 15.31 -14.94 -15.93
N CYS A 842 14.86 -16.19 -16.03
CA CYS A 842 14.81 -17.09 -14.87
C CYS A 842 16.20 -17.34 -14.27
N ARG A 843 17.21 -17.53 -15.13
CA ARG A 843 18.60 -17.67 -14.68
C ARG A 843 19.12 -16.40 -14.02
N TRP A 844 18.76 -15.23 -14.52
CA TRP A 844 19.12 -13.97 -13.86
C TRP A 844 18.58 -13.91 -12.43
N ILE A 845 17.30 -14.25 -12.20
CA ILE A 845 16.73 -14.33 -10.83
C ILE A 845 17.56 -15.30 -9.98
N ALA A 846 17.84 -16.51 -10.48
CA ALA A 846 18.65 -17.48 -9.76
C ALA A 846 20.04 -16.92 -9.40
N GLU A 847 20.73 -16.24 -10.33
CA GLU A 847 22.01 -15.59 -10.04
C GLU A 847 21.89 -14.51 -8.96
N GLN A 848 20.82 -13.71 -8.96
CA GLN A 848 20.60 -12.71 -7.92
C GLN A 848 20.51 -13.37 -6.52
N THR A 849 19.78 -14.48 -6.39
CA THR A 849 19.71 -15.23 -5.11
C THR A 849 21.06 -15.81 -4.68
N ARG A 850 21.98 -16.09 -5.61
CA ARG A 850 23.31 -16.58 -5.26
C ARG A 850 24.20 -15.51 -4.65
N LYS A 851 23.96 -14.23 -4.95
CA LYS A 851 24.76 -13.13 -4.42
C LYS A 851 24.65 -12.95 -2.90
N THR A 852 23.57 -13.44 -2.28
CA THR A 852 23.37 -13.42 -0.83
C THR A 852 23.81 -14.73 -0.15
N ARG A 853 24.29 -15.73 -0.90
CA ARG A 853 24.78 -16.99 -0.32
C ARG A 853 26.18 -16.77 0.27
N ARG A 854 26.33 -16.98 1.59
CA ARG A 854 27.59 -16.83 2.34
C ARG A 854 27.85 -18.11 3.15
N PRO A 855 28.28 -19.22 2.53
CA PRO A 855 28.38 -20.53 3.19
C PRO A 855 29.35 -20.57 4.38
N GLU A 856 30.20 -19.56 4.52
CA GLU A 856 31.13 -19.40 5.63
C GLU A 856 30.52 -18.74 6.89
N LEU A 857 29.32 -18.16 6.80
CA LEU A 857 28.61 -17.55 7.94
C LEU A 857 27.47 -18.47 8.42
N ASP A 858 27.05 -18.31 9.67
CA ASP A 858 25.94 -19.08 10.24
C ASP A 858 24.58 -18.58 9.70
N PRO A 859 23.81 -19.42 8.98
CA PRO A 859 22.47 -19.05 8.51
C PRO A 859 21.48 -18.68 9.63
N ALA A 860 21.72 -19.09 10.87
CA ALA A 860 20.89 -18.70 12.01
C ALA A 860 21.06 -17.21 12.41
N GLU A 861 22.24 -16.64 12.12
CA GLU A 861 22.56 -15.22 12.37
C GLU A 861 22.24 -14.33 11.16
N PHE A 862 22.28 -14.90 9.94
CA PHE A 862 22.12 -14.18 8.68
C PHE A 862 20.96 -14.78 7.85
N PRO A 863 19.70 -14.53 8.24
CA PRO A 863 18.50 -15.09 7.62
C PRO A 863 18.29 -14.73 6.14
N GLU A 864 18.96 -13.71 5.61
CA GLU A 864 18.83 -13.28 4.22
C GLU A 864 19.52 -14.22 3.20
N MET A 865 20.23 -15.24 3.65
CA MET A 865 20.98 -16.15 2.78
C MET A 865 20.08 -16.85 1.75
N GLY A 866 20.40 -16.65 0.47
CA GLY A 866 19.67 -17.23 -0.65
C GLY A 866 18.39 -16.46 -1.02
N LEU A 867 18.14 -15.30 -0.39
CA LEU A 867 17.11 -14.38 -0.85
C LEU A 867 17.58 -13.57 -2.06
N PHE A 868 16.63 -13.08 -2.85
CA PHE A 868 16.90 -12.03 -3.83
C PHE A 868 17.37 -10.77 -3.09
N PRO A 869 18.38 -10.02 -3.59
CA PRO A 869 18.93 -8.83 -2.94
C PRO A 869 17.86 -7.79 -2.55
N PRO A 870 18.15 -6.89 -1.60
CA PRO A 870 17.21 -5.87 -1.16
C PRO A 870 16.73 -5.01 -2.34
N GLY A 871 15.47 -4.58 -2.30
CA GLY A 871 14.91 -3.73 -3.34
C GLY A 871 13.70 -2.94 -2.85
N VAL A 872 13.11 -2.18 -3.76
CA VAL A 872 11.90 -1.39 -3.49
C VAL A 872 10.66 -2.14 -3.97
N ALA A 873 9.55 -1.93 -3.27
CA ALA A 873 8.22 -2.37 -3.69
C ALA A 873 7.34 -1.13 -3.87
N ALA A 874 6.61 -1.04 -4.98
CA ALA A 874 5.74 0.11 -5.29
C ALA A 874 6.42 1.46 -5.02
N ASP A 875 5.73 2.44 -4.45
CA ASP A 875 6.21 3.83 -4.33
C ASP A 875 7.40 4.01 -3.37
N TRP A 876 7.42 3.27 -2.25
CA TRP A 876 8.35 3.52 -1.15
C TRP A 876 9.79 3.18 -1.51
N ASN A 877 10.61 4.23 -1.67
CA ASN A 877 12.00 4.17 -2.11
C ASN A 877 12.98 3.66 -1.01
N ARG A 878 12.59 2.60 -0.29
CA ARG A 878 13.40 1.97 0.75
C ARG A 878 13.76 0.54 0.37
N PHE A 879 15.05 0.30 0.19
CA PHE A 879 15.63 -1.00 -0.07
C PHE A 879 15.47 -1.89 1.16
N ALA A 880 14.79 -3.01 0.96
CA ALA A 880 14.53 -4.00 2.00
C ALA A 880 14.33 -5.40 1.40
N TYR A 881 14.49 -6.43 2.21
CA TYR A 881 14.06 -7.79 1.87
C TYR A 881 12.56 -7.93 2.18
N ARG A 882 11.72 -7.68 1.17
CA ARG A 882 10.25 -7.69 1.29
C ARG A 882 9.67 -9.04 0.88
N PHE A 883 8.90 -9.67 1.76
CA PHE A 883 8.42 -11.04 1.52
C PHE A 883 7.53 -11.18 0.29
N ALA A 884 6.64 -10.21 0.01
CA ALA A 884 5.82 -10.23 -1.20
C ALA A 884 6.64 -10.31 -2.50
N LEU A 885 7.74 -9.53 -2.58
CA LEU A 885 8.62 -9.52 -3.76
C LEU A 885 9.35 -10.86 -3.91
N GLN A 886 9.88 -11.39 -2.81
CA GLN A 886 10.56 -12.68 -2.81
C GLN A 886 9.61 -13.78 -3.30
N GLY A 887 8.35 -13.77 -2.85
CA GLY A 887 7.30 -14.68 -3.29
C GLY A 887 7.06 -14.64 -4.80
N HIS A 888 6.90 -13.45 -5.39
CA HIS A 888 6.71 -13.31 -6.84
C HIS A 888 7.91 -13.80 -7.67
N PHE A 889 9.15 -13.54 -7.22
CA PHE A 889 10.32 -14.09 -7.90
C PHE A 889 10.40 -15.62 -7.81
N SER A 890 10.09 -16.19 -6.64
CA SER A 890 10.05 -17.64 -6.41
C SER A 890 8.96 -18.32 -7.26
N ALA A 891 7.75 -17.75 -7.30
CA ALA A 891 6.66 -18.24 -8.13
C ALA A 891 6.99 -18.18 -9.63
N GLY A 892 7.58 -17.08 -10.10
CA GLY A 892 8.02 -16.96 -11.48
C GLY A 892 9.01 -18.04 -11.88
N LEU A 893 10.03 -18.30 -11.05
CA LEU A 893 11.04 -19.33 -11.31
C LEU A 893 10.46 -20.75 -11.31
N THR A 894 9.64 -21.06 -10.29
CA THR A 894 9.03 -22.39 -10.12
C THR A 894 8.03 -22.69 -11.23
N ASN A 895 7.12 -21.75 -11.53
CA ASN A 895 6.06 -21.98 -12.50
C ASN A 895 6.59 -22.01 -13.94
N VAL A 896 7.57 -21.17 -14.27
CA VAL A 896 8.23 -21.27 -15.58
C VAL A 896 8.99 -22.58 -15.73
N GLY A 897 9.72 -23.03 -14.70
CA GLY A 897 10.36 -24.33 -14.71
C GLY A 897 9.36 -25.47 -14.99
N ARG A 898 8.14 -25.39 -14.44
CA ARG A 898 7.06 -26.35 -14.70
C ARG A 898 6.55 -26.33 -16.15
N ILE A 899 6.21 -25.16 -16.71
CA ILE A 899 5.69 -25.09 -18.09
C ILE A 899 6.76 -25.47 -19.13
N LEU A 900 8.04 -25.18 -18.86
CA LEU A 900 9.15 -25.58 -19.72
C LEU A 900 9.32 -27.11 -19.73
N ALA A 901 9.05 -27.79 -18.60
CA ALA A 901 9.01 -29.25 -18.58
C ALA A 901 7.90 -29.81 -19.49
N ALA A 902 6.76 -29.13 -19.59
CA ALA A 902 5.64 -29.56 -20.42
C ALA A 902 5.98 -29.59 -21.93
N ILE A 903 6.94 -28.76 -22.37
CA ILE A 903 7.45 -28.76 -23.75
C ILE A 903 8.78 -29.53 -23.91
N GLY A 904 9.30 -30.15 -22.85
CA GLY A 904 10.53 -30.94 -22.88
C GLY A 904 11.82 -30.10 -22.94
N ASP A 905 11.81 -28.87 -22.40
CA ASP A 905 13.02 -28.04 -22.34
C ASP A 905 14.04 -28.62 -21.34
N PRO A 906 15.34 -28.75 -21.71
CA PRO A 906 16.35 -29.36 -20.85
C PRO A 906 16.69 -28.54 -19.60
N ASN A 907 16.33 -27.26 -19.53
CA ASN A 907 16.61 -26.39 -18.38
C ASN A 907 15.57 -26.52 -17.27
N ALA A 908 14.41 -27.12 -17.55
CA ALA A 908 13.25 -27.14 -16.67
C ALA A 908 13.58 -27.65 -15.25
N ALA A 909 14.23 -28.81 -15.14
CA ALA A 909 14.56 -29.42 -13.85
C ALA A 909 15.50 -28.55 -13.00
N SER A 910 16.49 -27.90 -13.62
CA SER A 910 17.41 -27.01 -12.91
C SER A 910 16.69 -25.76 -12.39
N LEU A 911 15.77 -25.19 -13.18
CA LEU A 911 15.01 -24.00 -12.77
C LEU A 911 14.05 -24.33 -11.63
N GLN A 912 13.36 -25.47 -11.68
CA GLN A 912 12.50 -25.95 -10.59
C GLN A 912 13.30 -26.13 -9.29
N GLN A 913 14.50 -26.72 -9.37
CA GLN A 913 15.35 -26.89 -8.19
C GLN A 913 15.82 -25.55 -7.60
N GLU A 914 16.20 -24.57 -8.42
CA GLU A 914 16.55 -23.23 -7.92
C GLU A 914 15.32 -22.52 -7.32
N GLY A 915 14.13 -22.71 -7.91
CA GLY A 915 12.85 -22.23 -7.38
C GLY A 915 12.56 -22.78 -5.98
N GLU A 916 12.70 -24.10 -5.80
CA GLU A 916 12.50 -24.74 -4.50
C GLU A 916 13.55 -24.30 -3.46
N ASN A 917 14.83 -24.22 -3.84
CA ASN A 917 15.88 -23.73 -2.95
C ASN A 917 15.57 -22.31 -2.46
N PHE A 918 15.12 -21.44 -3.37
CA PHE A 918 14.76 -20.07 -3.03
C PHE A 918 13.52 -20.04 -2.13
N ARG A 919 12.48 -20.82 -2.43
CA ARG A 919 11.29 -20.97 -1.58
C ARG A 919 11.66 -21.34 -0.13
N GLN A 920 12.59 -22.29 0.04
CA GLN A 920 13.09 -22.69 1.36
C GLN A 920 13.86 -21.57 2.08
N SER A 921 14.66 -20.79 1.38
CA SER A 921 15.32 -19.60 1.95
C SER A 921 14.29 -18.57 2.43
N ILE A 922 13.22 -18.33 1.66
CA ILE A 922 12.13 -17.41 2.05
C ILE A 922 11.45 -17.90 3.33
N LEU A 923 11.09 -19.18 3.41
CA LEU A 923 10.44 -19.75 4.60
C LEU A 923 11.31 -19.61 5.86
N LYS A 924 12.61 -19.91 5.76
CA LYS A 924 13.55 -19.75 6.87
C LYS A 924 13.64 -18.30 7.34
N ALA A 925 13.78 -17.36 6.40
CA ALA A 925 13.81 -15.93 6.71
C ALA A 925 12.50 -15.46 7.37
N TYR A 926 11.36 -15.92 6.86
CA TYR A 926 10.04 -15.57 7.38
C TYR A 926 9.84 -16.09 8.81
N GLN A 927 10.15 -17.36 9.07
CA GLN A 927 10.09 -17.96 10.41
C GLN A 927 11.06 -17.27 11.39
N TRP A 928 12.25 -16.90 10.93
CA TRP A 928 13.21 -16.13 11.72
C TRP A 928 12.66 -14.77 12.13
N SER A 929 11.92 -14.09 11.24
CA SER A 929 11.24 -12.83 11.53
C SER A 929 10.07 -13.02 12.50
N ILE A 930 9.18 -14.00 12.29
CA ILE A 930 8.06 -14.27 13.20
C ILE A 930 8.55 -14.50 14.64
N ALA A 931 9.64 -15.25 14.81
CA ALA A 931 10.22 -15.55 16.13
C ALA A 931 10.74 -14.32 16.90
N ARG A 932 10.85 -13.16 16.25
CA ARG A 932 11.38 -11.90 16.81
C ARG A 932 10.39 -10.74 16.77
N THR A 933 9.31 -10.87 16.00
CA THR A 933 8.27 -9.85 15.93
C THR A 933 7.22 -10.12 17.00
N PRO A 934 6.94 -9.16 17.90
CA PRO A 934 5.93 -9.31 18.93
C PRO A 934 4.57 -9.75 18.38
N ALA A 935 3.95 -10.72 19.06
CA ALA A 935 2.61 -11.20 18.79
C ALA A 935 1.60 -10.04 18.83
N VAL A 936 0.55 -10.16 18.02
CA VAL A 936 -0.50 -9.16 17.85
C VAL A 936 -1.79 -9.64 18.49
N GLN A 937 -2.56 -8.71 19.07
CA GLN A 937 -3.84 -9.02 19.70
C GLN A 937 -4.96 -9.14 18.64
N LEU A 938 -5.79 -10.16 18.77
CA LEU A 938 -7.02 -10.33 18.00
C LEU A 938 -8.22 -9.74 18.75
N LYS A 939 -9.36 -9.60 18.07
CA LYS A 939 -10.57 -8.98 18.64
C LYS A 939 -11.18 -9.80 19.78
N ASP A 940 -10.96 -11.11 19.77
CA ASP A 940 -11.32 -12.00 20.89
C ASP A 940 -10.40 -11.84 22.12
N GLY A 941 -9.33 -11.05 22.01
CA GLY A 941 -8.38 -10.73 23.07
C GLY A 941 -7.19 -11.67 23.18
N VAL A 942 -7.15 -12.80 22.45
CA VAL A 942 -5.95 -13.64 22.37
C VAL A 942 -4.88 -12.96 21.54
N PHE A 943 -3.64 -13.43 21.66
CA PHE A 943 -2.54 -13.01 20.81
C PHE A 943 -2.13 -14.15 19.88
N VAL A 944 -1.74 -13.78 18.66
CA VAL A 944 -1.16 -14.68 17.67
C VAL A 944 0.19 -14.14 17.20
N PRO A 945 1.13 -15.00 16.77
CA PRO A 945 2.35 -14.52 16.15
C PRO A 945 2.06 -13.57 14.99
N ALA A 946 2.84 -12.48 14.89
CA ALA A 946 2.65 -11.48 13.87
C ALA A 946 3.07 -11.97 12.48
N SER A 947 2.64 -11.26 11.43
CA SER A 947 2.93 -11.59 10.04
C SER A 947 3.81 -10.51 9.39
N PRO A 948 5.12 -10.43 9.72
CA PRO A 948 6.00 -9.36 9.27
C PRO A 948 6.09 -9.29 7.73
N SER A 949 6.11 -8.09 7.16
CA SER A 949 6.23 -7.87 5.71
C SER A 949 7.69 -7.72 5.24
N ILE A 950 8.59 -7.34 6.15
CA ILE A 950 10.00 -7.00 5.89
C ILE A 950 10.90 -7.77 6.87
N LEU A 951 11.95 -8.42 6.36
CA LEU A 951 13.02 -8.97 7.20
C LEU A 951 13.77 -7.83 7.91
N TYR A 952 14.16 -8.04 9.18
CA TYR A 952 14.78 -7.05 10.06
C TYR A 952 13.85 -5.91 10.52
N CYS A 953 12.53 -6.07 10.39
CA CYS A 953 11.52 -5.19 10.96
C CYS A 953 10.73 -5.96 12.05
N PHE A 954 10.95 -5.64 13.33
CA PHE A 954 10.37 -6.40 14.44
C PHE A 954 9.12 -5.73 15.01
N GLY A 955 8.19 -5.35 14.13
CA GLY A 955 6.89 -4.75 14.48
C GLY A 955 6.09 -4.34 13.25
N PRO A 956 4.88 -3.76 13.46
CA PRO A 956 4.13 -3.11 12.39
C PRO A 956 5.01 -2.05 11.70
N THR A 957 5.06 -2.09 10.37
CA THR A 957 5.93 -1.24 9.55
C THR A 957 5.65 0.25 9.78
N GLY A 958 4.39 0.62 10.00
CA GLY A 958 3.99 1.99 10.34
C GLY A 958 4.60 2.50 11.65
N ASP A 959 4.77 1.63 12.63
CA ASP A 959 5.32 1.98 13.95
C ASP A 959 6.85 2.06 13.94
N ILE A 960 7.49 1.28 13.07
CA ILE A 960 8.95 1.25 12.91
C ILE A 960 9.44 2.38 12.00
N PHE A 961 8.65 2.73 10.97
CA PHE A 961 8.97 3.76 9.98
C PHE A 961 7.87 4.84 9.88
N PRO A 962 7.57 5.56 10.98
CA PRO A 962 6.54 6.59 10.97
C PRO A 962 6.88 7.71 9.98
N GLY A 963 5.91 8.17 9.22
CA GLY A 963 6.06 9.26 8.24
C GLY A 963 6.75 8.93 6.93
N GLU A 964 7.36 7.76 6.78
CA GLU A 964 7.88 7.34 5.48
C GLU A 964 6.73 7.07 4.48
N ASP A 965 7.02 7.25 3.18
CA ASP A 965 6.05 7.15 2.07
C ASP A 965 4.78 8.00 2.27
N GLY A 966 4.95 9.26 2.68
CA GLY A 966 3.81 10.16 2.93
C GLY A 966 2.92 9.66 4.08
N ASN A 967 3.53 9.04 5.09
CA ASN A 967 2.86 8.40 6.22
C ASN A 967 2.00 7.17 5.86
N ARG A 968 2.39 6.45 4.79
CA ARG A 968 1.69 5.25 4.31
C ARG A 968 2.50 3.97 4.48
N SER A 969 3.64 4.00 5.19
CA SER A 969 4.48 2.82 5.40
C SER A 969 3.72 1.62 6.02
N TRP A 970 2.68 1.85 6.80
CA TRP A 970 1.79 0.81 7.34
C TRP A 970 1.07 -0.01 6.26
N CYS A 971 0.78 0.56 5.08
CA CYS A 971 0.03 -0.15 4.04
C CYS A 971 0.84 -1.32 3.45
N TYR A 972 2.16 -1.34 3.61
CA TYR A 972 3.00 -2.45 3.15
C TYR A 972 2.85 -3.72 4.01
N ASP A 973 2.24 -3.64 5.19
CA ASP A 973 1.82 -4.83 5.94
C ASP A 973 0.50 -5.41 5.42
N VAL A 974 -0.28 -4.60 4.69
CA VAL A 974 -1.65 -4.92 4.27
C VAL A 974 -1.72 -5.19 2.77
N GLU A 975 -1.32 -4.22 1.94
CA GLU A 975 -1.38 -4.28 0.47
C GLU A 975 -0.27 -5.15 -0.12
N LEU A 976 0.94 -5.05 0.43
CA LEU A 976 2.15 -5.77 -0.04
C LEU A 976 2.77 -6.62 1.09
N GLY A 977 1.93 -7.12 1.99
CA GLY A 977 2.32 -7.90 3.16
C GLY A 977 2.71 -9.35 2.86
N SER A 978 3.06 -10.09 3.91
CA SER A 978 3.48 -11.51 3.80
C SER A 978 2.37 -12.46 3.32
N HIS A 979 1.09 -12.06 3.37
CA HIS A 979 -0.02 -12.84 2.82
C HIS A 979 0.13 -13.13 1.30
N HIS A 980 0.96 -12.37 0.56
CA HIS A 980 1.35 -12.69 -0.82
C HIS A 980 2.15 -13.99 -0.97
N LEU A 981 2.78 -14.48 0.10
CA LEU A 981 3.50 -15.76 0.11
C LEU A 981 2.57 -16.97 -0.09
N VAL A 982 1.28 -16.82 0.19
CA VAL A 982 0.28 -17.90 0.05
C VAL A 982 -0.10 -18.15 -1.42
N PRO A 983 -0.64 -17.17 -2.18
CA PRO A 983 -0.97 -17.38 -3.59
C PRO A 983 0.26 -17.57 -4.50
N THR A 984 1.46 -17.22 -4.03
CA THR A 984 2.73 -17.51 -4.74
C THR A 984 3.28 -18.90 -4.43
N GLY A 985 2.61 -19.69 -3.58
CA GLY A 985 2.96 -21.08 -3.28
C GLY A 985 4.15 -21.26 -2.35
N VAL A 986 4.56 -20.21 -1.62
CA VAL A 986 5.66 -20.29 -0.65
C VAL A 986 5.18 -20.91 0.66
N ILE A 987 4.05 -20.41 1.19
CA ILE A 987 3.40 -20.89 2.43
C ILE A 987 2.16 -21.70 2.05
N ASP A 988 1.97 -22.82 2.73
CA ASP A 988 0.79 -23.67 2.55
C ASP A 988 -0.48 -22.95 3.06
N PRO A 989 -1.56 -22.85 2.28
CA PRO A 989 -2.78 -22.15 2.69
C PRO A 989 -3.43 -22.69 3.97
N GLY A 990 -3.20 -23.96 4.31
CA GLY A 990 -3.74 -24.61 5.51
C GLY A 990 -2.83 -24.52 6.74
N SER A 991 -1.71 -23.79 6.67
CA SER A 991 -0.77 -23.68 7.79
C SER A 991 -1.28 -22.74 8.90
N PRO A 992 -0.83 -22.93 10.16
CA PRO A 992 -1.17 -22.02 11.26
C PRO A 992 -0.76 -20.57 11.00
N GLU A 993 0.35 -20.34 10.30
CA GLU A 993 0.80 -18.99 9.92
C GLU A 993 -0.25 -18.24 9.12
N VAL A 994 -0.98 -18.93 8.24
CA VAL A 994 -2.06 -18.33 7.45
C VAL A 994 -3.26 -18.01 8.32
N ASP A 995 -3.59 -18.85 9.31
CA ASP A 995 -4.65 -18.54 10.30
C ASP A 995 -4.33 -17.26 11.06
N TRP A 996 -3.09 -17.10 11.53
CA TRP A 996 -2.66 -15.89 12.23
C TRP A 996 -2.76 -14.64 11.33
N MET A 997 -2.30 -14.75 10.07
CA MET A 997 -2.37 -13.67 9.08
C MET A 997 -3.80 -13.19 8.85
N ILE A 998 -4.71 -14.10 8.48
CA ILE A 998 -6.07 -13.71 8.06
C ILE A 998 -6.87 -13.13 9.24
N HIS A 999 -6.70 -13.69 10.44
CA HIS A 999 -7.35 -13.16 11.63
C HIS A 999 -6.80 -11.79 12.02
N HIS A 1000 -5.49 -11.59 11.94
CA HIS A 1000 -4.90 -10.27 12.22
C HIS A 1000 -5.38 -9.22 11.21
N LEU A 1001 -5.43 -9.55 9.92
CA LEU A 1001 -5.95 -8.65 8.88
C LEU A 1001 -7.41 -8.27 9.13
N GLU A 1002 -8.27 -9.24 9.44
CA GLU A 1002 -9.71 -9.01 9.65
C GLU A 1002 -10.05 -8.31 10.97
N ASP A 1003 -9.35 -8.65 12.05
CA ASP A 1003 -9.65 -8.10 13.37
C ASP A 1003 -9.01 -6.72 13.58
N ASN A 1004 -7.96 -6.38 12.82
CA ASN A 1004 -7.21 -5.13 12.99
C ASN A 1004 -7.12 -4.32 11.69
N GLN A 1005 -6.40 -4.81 10.68
CA GLN A 1005 -5.98 -3.98 9.53
C GLN A 1005 -7.16 -3.52 8.66
N PHE A 1006 -8.15 -4.37 8.40
CA PHE A 1006 -9.33 -4.00 7.61
C PHE A 1006 -10.32 -3.12 8.38
N LEU A 1007 -10.16 -3.00 9.70
CA LEU A 1007 -10.95 -2.13 10.55
C LEU A 1007 -10.21 -0.85 10.96
N ALA A 1008 -8.98 -0.65 10.48
CA ALA A 1008 -8.21 0.57 10.65
C ALA A 1008 -8.70 1.68 9.71
N SER A 1009 -8.26 2.91 9.95
CA SER A 1009 -8.55 4.05 9.09
C SER A 1009 -7.87 3.93 7.73
N GLY A 1010 -8.60 4.24 6.66
CA GLY A 1010 -8.09 4.28 5.30
C GLY A 1010 -7.43 5.58 4.88
N MET A 1011 -6.71 5.52 3.78
CA MET A 1011 -6.18 6.70 3.11
C MET A 1011 -7.31 7.43 2.39
N GLY A 1012 -7.66 8.63 2.87
CA GLY A 1012 -8.65 9.51 2.24
C GLY A 1012 -10.12 9.18 2.54
N ASP A 1013 -10.44 7.98 3.06
CA ASP A 1013 -11.81 7.58 3.42
C ASP A 1013 -11.82 6.35 4.36
N TYR A 1014 -13.01 5.91 4.78
CA TYR A 1014 -13.25 4.77 5.68
C TYR A 1014 -12.52 4.88 7.03
N PRO A 1015 -12.91 5.84 7.90
CA PRO A 1015 -12.32 5.99 9.21
C PRO A 1015 -12.54 4.72 10.05
N GLY A 1016 -11.53 4.34 10.84
CA GLY A 1016 -11.53 3.07 11.58
C GLY A 1016 -12.71 2.92 12.54
N GLU A 1017 -13.20 4.00 13.12
CA GLU A 1017 -14.39 3.98 13.98
C GLU A 1017 -15.64 3.50 13.25
N LYS A 1018 -15.85 3.98 12.02
CA LYS A 1018 -16.97 3.53 11.16
C LYS A 1018 -16.77 2.07 10.76
N SER A 1019 -15.55 1.71 10.36
CA SER A 1019 -15.21 0.33 9.98
C SER A 1019 -15.42 -0.65 11.14
N GLN A 1020 -15.08 -0.28 12.38
CA GLN A 1020 -15.30 -1.10 13.56
C GLN A 1020 -16.79 -1.25 13.91
N ALA A 1021 -17.57 -0.18 13.74
CA ALA A 1021 -19.01 -0.19 13.98
C ALA A 1021 -19.77 -1.06 12.95
N ASP A 1022 -19.34 -1.04 11.69
CA ASP A 1022 -19.88 -1.86 10.61
C ASP A 1022 -18.80 -2.80 10.02
N TRP A 1023 -18.29 -3.68 10.87
CA TRP A 1023 -17.19 -4.61 10.52
C TRP A 1023 -17.55 -5.60 9.41
N PHE A 1024 -18.84 -5.85 9.17
CA PHE A 1024 -19.28 -6.79 8.14
C PHE A 1024 -19.23 -6.14 6.76
N ASN A 1025 -19.79 -4.94 6.58
CA ASN A 1025 -19.82 -4.28 5.29
C ASN A 1025 -18.55 -3.48 4.99
N LEU A 1026 -17.92 -2.90 6.02
CA LEU A 1026 -16.70 -2.11 5.87
C LEU A 1026 -15.42 -2.90 6.21
N GLY A 1027 -15.52 -4.21 6.45
CA GLY A 1027 -14.36 -5.09 6.60
C GLY A 1027 -14.13 -6.01 5.39
N GLY A 1028 -13.07 -6.81 5.44
CA GLY A 1028 -12.75 -7.80 4.40
C GLY A 1028 -12.02 -7.24 3.17
N PHE A 1029 -11.58 -5.98 3.21
CA PHE A 1029 -10.76 -5.36 2.17
C PHE A 1029 -9.83 -4.29 2.78
N SER A 1030 -8.68 -4.07 2.15
CA SER A 1030 -7.69 -3.09 2.58
C SER A 1030 -8.09 -1.66 2.23
N LYS A 1031 -7.46 -0.69 2.90
CA LYS A 1031 -7.92 0.69 2.95
C LYS A 1031 -7.03 1.69 2.21
N VAL A 1032 -6.35 1.26 1.15
CA VAL A 1032 -5.60 2.15 0.24
C VAL A 1032 -5.86 1.81 -1.23
N GLN A 1033 -5.60 0.54 -1.60
CA GLN A 1033 -5.80 -0.04 -2.93
C GLN A 1033 -6.29 -1.49 -2.75
N PRO A 1034 -7.59 -1.70 -2.56
CA PRO A 1034 -8.21 -2.97 -2.17
C PRO A 1034 -7.68 -4.23 -2.87
N TYR A 1035 -7.31 -4.14 -4.15
CA TYR A 1035 -6.90 -5.31 -4.94
C TYR A 1035 -5.40 -5.63 -4.89
N TYR A 1036 -4.55 -4.78 -4.33
CA TYR A 1036 -3.17 -5.18 -4.02
C TYR A 1036 -3.15 -6.28 -2.95
N THR A 1037 -4.00 -6.14 -1.93
CA THR A 1037 -4.19 -7.16 -0.91
C THR A 1037 -4.77 -8.44 -1.51
N ARG A 1038 -4.06 -9.57 -1.38
CA ARG A 1038 -4.43 -10.86 -2.00
C ARG A 1038 -5.37 -11.70 -1.14
N ILE A 1039 -6.10 -11.08 -0.21
CA ILE A 1039 -6.86 -11.81 0.82
C ILE A 1039 -7.98 -12.68 0.25
N ALA A 1040 -8.68 -12.22 -0.79
CA ALA A 1040 -9.71 -13.02 -1.45
C ALA A 1040 -9.11 -14.30 -2.06
N ASP A 1041 -7.93 -14.24 -2.66
CA ASP A 1041 -7.25 -15.43 -3.17
C ASP A 1041 -6.85 -16.39 -2.04
N VAL A 1042 -6.44 -15.87 -0.87
CA VAL A 1042 -6.14 -16.69 0.31
C VAL A 1042 -7.39 -17.42 0.80
N TYR A 1043 -8.54 -16.72 0.88
CA TYR A 1043 -9.82 -17.37 1.22
C TYR A 1043 -10.21 -18.43 0.20
N ALA A 1044 -10.00 -18.17 -1.10
CA ALA A 1044 -10.30 -19.14 -2.14
C ALA A 1044 -9.42 -20.40 -2.08
N LEU A 1045 -8.12 -20.24 -1.77
CA LEU A 1045 -7.19 -21.36 -1.57
C LEU A 1045 -7.54 -22.21 -0.36
N ARG A 1046 -8.21 -21.62 0.64
CA ARG A 1046 -8.66 -22.29 1.87
C ARG A 1046 -10.10 -22.79 1.84
N ASP A 1047 -10.81 -22.59 0.72
CA ASP A 1047 -12.24 -22.90 0.58
C ASP A 1047 -13.12 -22.16 1.62
N GLU A 1048 -12.73 -20.94 2.02
CA GLU A 1048 -13.47 -20.07 2.95
C GLU A 1048 -14.56 -19.28 2.21
N VAL A 1049 -15.72 -19.93 2.00
CA VAL A 1049 -16.77 -19.43 1.09
C VAL A 1049 -17.33 -18.07 1.48
N LYS A 1050 -17.81 -17.91 2.72
CA LYS A 1050 -18.44 -16.67 3.18
C LYS A 1050 -17.43 -15.51 3.27
N PRO A 1051 -16.21 -15.70 3.84
CA PRO A 1051 -15.17 -14.68 3.80
C PRO A 1051 -14.82 -14.23 2.37
N PHE A 1052 -14.67 -15.17 1.42
CA PHE A 1052 -14.42 -14.85 0.02
C PHE A 1052 -15.52 -13.96 -0.58
N ILE A 1053 -16.79 -14.36 -0.43
CA ILE A 1053 -17.94 -13.63 -0.99
C ILE A 1053 -18.02 -12.22 -0.41
N ARG A 1054 -17.84 -12.08 0.92
CA ARG A 1054 -17.83 -10.77 1.59
C ARG A 1054 -16.71 -9.87 1.05
N SER A 1055 -15.48 -10.37 0.98
CA SER A 1055 -14.35 -9.59 0.46
C SER A 1055 -14.54 -9.16 -0.99
N TYR A 1056 -15.01 -10.08 -1.84
CA TYR A 1056 -15.29 -9.80 -3.25
C TYR A 1056 -16.34 -8.70 -3.42
N PHE A 1057 -17.48 -8.79 -2.70
CA PHE A 1057 -18.53 -7.78 -2.81
C PHE A 1057 -18.20 -6.45 -2.15
N ASN A 1058 -17.49 -6.44 -1.01
CA ASN A 1058 -17.19 -5.19 -0.31
C ASN A 1058 -16.13 -4.34 -1.04
N ALA A 1059 -15.16 -4.96 -1.74
CA ALA A 1059 -14.09 -4.24 -2.42
C ALA A 1059 -14.58 -3.43 -3.65
N ILE A 1060 -15.52 -3.96 -4.43
CA ILE A 1060 -16.02 -3.35 -5.69
C ILE A 1060 -16.60 -1.93 -5.48
N PRO A 1061 -17.62 -1.71 -4.62
CA PRO A 1061 -18.23 -0.40 -4.41
C PRO A 1061 -17.25 0.64 -3.86
N SER A 1062 -16.14 0.20 -3.25
CA SER A 1062 -15.13 1.10 -2.67
C SER A 1062 -14.32 1.87 -3.71
N LEU A 1063 -14.35 1.45 -4.98
CA LEU A 1063 -13.62 2.10 -6.08
C LEU A 1063 -14.46 2.37 -7.34
N VAL A 1064 -15.58 1.67 -7.56
CA VAL A 1064 -16.33 1.75 -8.83
C VAL A 1064 -17.17 3.04 -8.96
N SER A 1065 -17.18 3.60 -10.17
CA SER A 1065 -18.13 4.65 -10.59
C SER A 1065 -19.41 4.05 -11.15
N LEU A 1066 -20.59 4.53 -10.75
CA LEU A 1066 -21.87 4.17 -11.37
C LEU A 1066 -22.17 4.92 -12.67
N GLU A 1067 -21.51 6.06 -12.92
CA GLU A 1067 -21.76 6.84 -14.14
C GLU A 1067 -21.02 6.24 -15.35
N ASN A 1068 -19.88 5.59 -15.13
CA ASN A 1068 -19.05 5.03 -16.21
C ASN A 1068 -18.51 3.60 -15.96
N LEU A 1069 -18.81 2.99 -14.80
CA LEU A 1069 -18.42 1.61 -14.43
C LEU A 1069 -16.91 1.33 -14.40
N SER A 1070 -16.07 2.37 -14.35
CA SER A 1070 -14.62 2.23 -14.17
C SER A 1070 -14.22 2.30 -12.69
N PHE A 1071 -13.02 1.80 -12.38
CA PHE A 1071 -12.46 1.79 -11.03
C PHE A 1071 -11.50 2.97 -10.84
N TRP A 1072 -11.56 3.61 -9.68
CA TRP A 1072 -10.54 4.56 -9.23
C TRP A 1072 -9.29 3.85 -8.69
N GLU A 1073 -8.17 4.58 -8.65
CA GLU A 1073 -6.96 4.10 -8.00
C GLU A 1073 -7.08 4.09 -6.48
N HIS A 1074 -7.59 5.18 -5.90
CA HIS A 1074 -7.78 5.32 -4.47
C HIS A 1074 -9.20 5.82 -4.17
N PHE A 1075 -9.57 5.81 -2.89
CA PHE A 1075 -10.84 6.35 -2.44
C PHE A 1075 -10.94 7.86 -2.72
N HIS A 1076 -12.17 8.37 -2.75
CA HIS A 1076 -12.44 9.81 -2.89
C HIS A 1076 -11.89 10.47 -4.18
N ASN A 1077 -11.78 9.70 -5.27
CA ASN A 1077 -11.29 10.13 -6.60
C ASN A 1077 -9.83 10.60 -6.62
N ILE A 1078 -9.02 10.06 -5.71
CA ILE A 1078 -7.62 10.41 -5.62
C ILE A 1078 -6.81 9.62 -6.66
N ALA A 1079 -5.84 10.29 -7.29
CA ALA A 1079 -4.89 9.76 -8.27
C ALA A 1079 -5.50 9.38 -9.65
N ALA A 1080 -5.25 8.18 -10.18
CA ALA A 1080 -5.65 7.80 -11.53
C ALA A 1080 -7.13 7.37 -11.63
N TRP A 1081 -7.77 7.67 -12.76
CA TRP A 1081 -9.11 7.16 -13.10
C TRP A 1081 -9.04 6.04 -14.13
N ASN A 1082 -10.02 5.15 -14.08
CA ASN A 1082 -9.97 3.86 -14.77
C ASN A 1082 -8.64 3.14 -14.49
N LYS A 1083 -8.32 2.93 -13.20
CA LYS A 1083 -7.14 2.19 -12.75
C LYS A 1083 -7.33 0.72 -13.09
N THR A 1084 -6.91 0.35 -14.29
CA THR A 1084 -7.07 -1.01 -14.83
C THR A 1084 -6.28 -2.04 -14.05
N HIS A 1085 -5.29 -1.65 -13.25
CA HIS A 1085 -4.65 -2.55 -12.27
C HIS A 1085 -5.69 -3.21 -11.34
N GLU A 1086 -6.55 -2.41 -10.70
CA GLU A 1086 -7.61 -2.88 -9.81
C GLU A 1086 -8.61 -3.73 -10.61
N THR A 1087 -8.99 -3.26 -11.81
CA THR A 1087 -9.89 -3.98 -12.73
C THR A 1087 -9.37 -5.36 -13.10
N GLY A 1088 -8.07 -5.51 -13.38
CA GLY A 1088 -7.45 -6.78 -13.74
C GLY A 1088 -7.57 -7.82 -12.63
N TRP A 1089 -7.36 -7.39 -11.38
CA TRP A 1089 -7.55 -8.26 -10.23
C TRP A 1089 -9.01 -8.59 -9.95
N PHE A 1090 -9.91 -7.60 -10.07
CA PHE A 1090 -11.34 -7.82 -10.01
C PHE A 1090 -11.80 -8.89 -11.01
N LEU A 1091 -11.35 -8.82 -12.27
CA LEU A 1091 -11.68 -9.82 -13.30
C LEU A 1091 -11.12 -11.21 -12.95
N SER A 1092 -9.89 -11.27 -12.41
CA SER A 1092 -9.28 -12.51 -11.94
C SER A 1092 -10.07 -13.16 -10.79
N GLN A 1093 -10.50 -12.38 -9.80
CA GLN A 1093 -11.33 -12.85 -8.69
C GLN A 1093 -12.74 -13.21 -9.16
N THR A 1094 -13.30 -12.47 -10.12
CA THR A 1094 -14.60 -12.77 -10.76
C THR A 1094 -14.58 -14.15 -11.40
N ARG A 1095 -13.50 -14.53 -12.10
CA ARG A 1095 -13.37 -15.91 -12.60
C ARG A 1095 -13.46 -16.91 -11.45
N THR A 1096 -12.74 -16.65 -10.36
CA THR A 1096 -12.67 -17.55 -9.20
C THR A 1096 -14.05 -17.80 -8.58
N VAL A 1097 -14.97 -16.82 -8.60
CA VAL A 1097 -16.37 -17.01 -8.18
C VAL A 1097 -17.01 -18.20 -8.90
N PHE A 1098 -16.79 -18.31 -10.21
CA PHE A 1098 -17.51 -19.21 -11.09
C PHE A 1098 -16.72 -20.47 -11.46
N VAL A 1099 -15.40 -20.37 -11.58
CA VAL A 1099 -14.50 -21.43 -12.03
C VAL A 1099 -13.14 -21.32 -11.37
N LYS A 1100 -12.64 -22.43 -10.81
CA LYS A 1100 -11.28 -22.55 -10.26
C LYS A 1100 -10.64 -23.85 -10.74
N ASP A 1101 -9.36 -23.81 -11.06
CA ASP A 1101 -8.53 -24.99 -11.32
C ASP A 1101 -7.72 -25.31 -10.07
N ASP A 1102 -7.64 -26.57 -9.68
CA ASP A 1102 -6.86 -27.01 -8.52
C ASP A 1102 -6.12 -28.30 -8.85
N GLY A 1103 -4.86 -28.16 -9.27
CA GLY A 1103 -4.09 -29.27 -9.82
C GLY A 1103 -4.81 -29.91 -11.02
N ASN A 1104 -5.24 -31.16 -10.85
CA ASN A 1104 -5.98 -31.93 -11.87
C ASN A 1104 -7.51 -31.89 -11.70
N GLU A 1105 -8.03 -31.12 -10.73
CA GLU A 1105 -9.45 -30.95 -10.47
C GLU A 1105 -9.99 -29.65 -11.06
N LEU A 1106 -11.25 -29.67 -11.50
CA LEU A 1106 -11.99 -28.50 -11.97
C LEU A 1106 -13.14 -28.19 -11.02
N TRP A 1107 -13.18 -26.98 -10.49
CA TRP A 1107 -14.25 -26.49 -9.62
C TRP A 1107 -15.22 -25.59 -10.39
N LEU A 1108 -16.51 -25.89 -10.29
CA LEU A 1108 -17.60 -25.12 -10.87
C LEU A 1108 -18.49 -24.56 -9.76
N ALA A 1109 -18.83 -23.28 -9.90
CA ALA A 1109 -19.57 -22.48 -8.92
C ALA A 1109 -18.99 -22.53 -7.48
N PRO A 1110 -17.64 -22.53 -7.28
CA PRO A 1110 -17.06 -22.72 -5.95
C PRO A 1110 -17.45 -21.61 -4.96
N PHE A 1111 -17.70 -20.38 -5.43
CA PHE A 1111 -18.08 -19.26 -4.58
C PHE A 1111 -19.31 -18.50 -5.10
N VAL A 1112 -20.16 -19.15 -5.90
CA VAL A 1112 -21.47 -18.61 -6.23
C VAL A 1112 -22.25 -18.40 -4.92
N THR A 1113 -22.73 -17.17 -4.72
CA THR A 1113 -23.51 -16.84 -3.52
C THR A 1113 -24.83 -17.59 -3.52
N SER A 1114 -25.27 -18.04 -2.35
CA SER A 1114 -26.57 -18.69 -2.20
C SER A 1114 -27.72 -17.77 -2.58
N ASN A 1115 -27.55 -16.44 -2.52
CA ASN A 1115 -28.54 -15.45 -2.92
C ASN A 1115 -28.86 -15.47 -4.43
N TRP A 1116 -27.97 -16.01 -5.27
CA TRP A 1116 -28.22 -16.19 -6.71
C TRP A 1116 -28.92 -17.51 -7.04
N LEU A 1117 -29.27 -18.29 -6.03
CA LEU A 1117 -29.94 -19.58 -6.15
C LEU A 1117 -31.32 -19.56 -5.47
N ASP A 1118 -31.92 -18.39 -5.30
CA ASP A 1118 -33.33 -18.26 -4.89
C ASP A 1118 -34.29 -18.92 -5.90
N ASP A 1119 -35.52 -19.20 -5.47
CA ASP A 1119 -36.50 -19.92 -6.30
C ASP A 1119 -36.76 -19.23 -7.63
N GLY A 1120 -36.48 -19.93 -8.74
CA GLY A 1120 -36.65 -19.41 -10.10
C GLY A 1120 -35.43 -18.68 -10.67
N GLU A 1121 -34.39 -18.45 -9.86
CA GLU A 1121 -33.16 -17.80 -10.31
C GLU A 1121 -32.26 -18.72 -11.12
N LYS A 1122 -31.40 -18.10 -11.92
CA LYS A 1122 -30.48 -18.77 -12.84
C LYS A 1122 -29.11 -18.12 -12.84
N VAL A 1123 -28.07 -18.96 -12.85
CA VAL A 1123 -26.68 -18.57 -13.09
C VAL A 1123 -26.18 -19.29 -14.33
N ALA A 1124 -25.71 -18.58 -15.35
CA ALA A 1124 -25.18 -19.18 -16.56
C ALA A 1124 -23.81 -18.60 -16.93
N ILE A 1125 -22.85 -19.51 -17.13
CA ILE A 1125 -21.47 -19.22 -17.48
C ILE A 1125 -21.16 -19.90 -18.81
N LYS A 1126 -20.64 -19.16 -19.78
CA LYS A 1126 -20.25 -19.72 -21.09
C LYS A 1126 -18.82 -19.36 -21.44
N ASN A 1127 -18.13 -20.28 -22.11
CA ASN A 1127 -16.78 -20.08 -22.64
C ASN A 1127 -15.72 -19.73 -21.58
N ALA A 1128 -15.87 -20.19 -20.33
CA ALA A 1128 -14.86 -19.95 -19.29
C ALA A 1128 -13.60 -20.78 -19.59
N PRO A 1129 -12.41 -20.17 -19.75
CA PRO A 1129 -11.18 -20.91 -19.99
C PRO A 1129 -10.76 -21.66 -18.71
N THR A 1130 -10.20 -22.86 -18.85
CA THR A 1130 -9.66 -23.71 -17.76
C THR A 1130 -8.36 -24.37 -18.21
N HIS A 1131 -7.63 -25.01 -17.30
CA HIS A 1131 -6.47 -25.84 -17.65
C HIS A 1131 -6.85 -27.00 -18.59
N PHE A 1132 -8.14 -27.33 -18.67
CA PHE A 1132 -8.69 -28.43 -19.45
C PHE A 1132 -9.36 -28.00 -20.77
N GLY A 1133 -9.39 -26.69 -21.08
CA GLY A 1133 -10.14 -26.12 -22.20
C GLY A 1133 -11.36 -25.32 -21.73
N THR A 1134 -12.22 -24.90 -22.64
CA THR A 1134 -13.38 -24.07 -22.29
C THR A 1134 -14.50 -24.89 -21.65
N VAL A 1135 -15.08 -24.39 -20.56
CA VAL A 1135 -16.25 -24.97 -19.89
C VAL A 1135 -17.44 -23.99 -19.94
N SER A 1136 -18.65 -24.53 -20.05
CA SER A 1136 -19.89 -23.77 -19.89
C SER A 1136 -20.81 -24.52 -18.93
N TYR A 1137 -21.60 -23.80 -18.13
CA TYR A 1137 -22.64 -24.42 -17.32
C TYR A 1137 -23.81 -23.46 -17.05
N THR A 1138 -24.97 -24.03 -16.72
CA THR A 1138 -26.15 -23.31 -16.25
C THR A 1138 -26.66 -23.97 -14.97
N LEU A 1139 -26.88 -23.16 -13.93
CA LEU A 1139 -27.57 -23.54 -12.71
C LEU A 1139 -29.00 -22.98 -12.78
N THR A 1140 -29.99 -23.81 -12.48
CA THR A 1140 -31.41 -23.40 -12.40
C THR A 1140 -31.96 -23.82 -11.05
N SER A 1141 -32.34 -22.82 -10.24
CA SER A 1141 -32.90 -23.07 -8.92
C SER A 1141 -34.41 -23.28 -8.98
N SER A 1142 -34.88 -24.35 -8.37
CA SER A 1142 -36.30 -24.64 -8.19
C SER A 1142 -36.53 -25.18 -6.79
N ILE A 1143 -36.05 -24.43 -5.79
CA ILE A 1143 -36.06 -24.83 -4.39
C ILE A 1143 -37.47 -25.02 -3.83
N ARG A 1144 -38.52 -24.38 -4.37
CA ARG A 1144 -39.91 -24.71 -3.99
C ARG A 1144 -40.33 -26.12 -4.41
N ASN A 1145 -39.68 -26.68 -5.43
CA ASN A 1145 -39.80 -28.08 -5.83
C ASN A 1145 -38.71 -28.96 -5.19
N GLY A 1146 -37.95 -28.43 -4.22
CA GLY A 1146 -36.93 -29.13 -3.47
C GLY A 1146 -35.68 -29.50 -4.26
N LYS A 1147 -35.35 -28.77 -5.34
CA LYS A 1147 -34.17 -29.11 -6.17
C LYS A 1147 -33.45 -27.92 -6.80
N ILE A 1148 -32.15 -28.11 -7.07
CA ILE A 1148 -31.32 -27.25 -7.91
C ILE A 1148 -30.73 -28.11 -9.03
N GLN A 1149 -30.80 -27.63 -10.27
CA GLN A 1149 -30.32 -28.35 -11.45
C GLN A 1149 -29.09 -27.67 -12.04
N ALA A 1150 -28.15 -28.45 -12.56
CA ALA A 1150 -27.01 -27.96 -13.31
C ALA A 1150 -26.87 -28.69 -14.67
N GLU A 1151 -26.69 -27.93 -15.73
CA GLU A 1151 -26.29 -28.43 -17.06
C GLU A 1151 -24.85 -27.98 -17.31
N ILE A 1152 -23.94 -28.92 -17.55
CA ILE A 1152 -22.51 -28.66 -17.69
C ILE A 1152 -22.04 -29.17 -19.05
N GLU A 1153 -21.49 -28.29 -19.87
CA GLU A 1153 -20.70 -28.63 -21.05
C GLU A 1153 -19.24 -28.85 -20.61
N CYS A 1154 -18.79 -30.10 -20.61
CA CYS A 1154 -17.47 -30.47 -20.13
C CYS A 1154 -16.34 -29.83 -20.96
N PRO A 1155 -15.16 -29.60 -20.35
CA PRO A 1155 -14.04 -28.97 -21.03
C PRO A 1155 -13.56 -29.75 -22.27
N SER A 1156 -13.10 -29.02 -23.28
CA SER A 1156 -12.93 -29.51 -24.65
C SER A 1156 -11.50 -29.98 -25.03
N ARG A 1157 -10.44 -29.57 -24.30
CA ARG A 1157 -9.04 -29.84 -24.67
C ARG A 1157 -8.47 -31.08 -23.98
N SER A 1158 -8.64 -31.21 -22.67
CA SER A 1158 -8.24 -32.38 -21.88
C SER A 1158 -9.30 -32.66 -20.82
N ARG A 1159 -9.21 -33.81 -20.15
CA ARG A 1159 -10.17 -34.21 -19.11
C ARG A 1159 -9.59 -33.91 -17.72
N PRO A 1160 -10.31 -33.19 -16.85
CA PRO A 1160 -9.97 -33.14 -15.43
C PRO A 1160 -10.14 -34.53 -14.80
N GLU A 1161 -9.46 -34.80 -13.70
CA GLU A 1161 -9.68 -36.04 -12.94
C GLU A 1161 -11.07 -36.04 -12.30
N ILE A 1162 -11.47 -34.91 -11.72
CA ILE A 1162 -12.75 -34.70 -11.04
C ILE A 1162 -13.28 -33.31 -11.40
N ILE A 1163 -14.59 -33.20 -11.59
CA ILE A 1163 -15.30 -31.92 -11.60
C ILE A 1163 -16.04 -31.77 -10.26
N ASN A 1164 -15.63 -30.82 -9.44
CA ASN A 1164 -16.31 -30.45 -8.20
C ASN A 1164 -17.36 -29.38 -8.52
N LEU A 1165 -18.64 -29.72 -8.41
CA LEU A 1165 -19.75 -28.77 -8.54
C LEU A 1165 -20.27 -28.42 -7.16
N ARG A 1166 -20.29 -27.13 -6.80
CA ARG A 1166 -20.92 -26.67 -5.56
C ARG A 1166 -22.32 -26.12 -5.81
N LEU A 1167 -23.32 -26.63 -5.10
CA LEU A 1167 -24.72 -26.18 -5.17
C LEU A 1167 -25.22 -25.87 -3.76
N ARG A 1168 -25.38 -24.57 -3.46
CA ARG A 1168 -25.69 -24.08 -2.12
C ARG A 1168 -27.17 -23.72 -2.03
N HIS A 1169 -27.87 -24.25 -1.03
CA HIS A 1169 -29.27 -23.91 -0.84
C HIS A 1169 -29.39 -22.54 -0.14
N PRO A 1170 -30.24 -21.60 -0.60
CA PRO A 1170 -30.39 -20.27 0.03
C PRO A 1170 -30.69 -20.30 1.53
N GLU A 1171 -31.52 -21.26 1.96
CA GLU A 1171 -31.85 -21.48 3.38
C GLU A 1171 -30.90 -22.44 4.12
N GLY A 1172 -29.79 -22.87 3.49
CA GLY A 1172 -28.80 -23.77 4.11
C GLY A 1172 -29.30 -25.21 4.35
N LEU A 1173 -30.32 -25.67 3.61
CA LEU A 1173 -30.77 -27.05 3.68
C LEU A 1173 -29.70 -28.00 3.09
N PRO A 1174 -29.45 -29.17 3.72
CA PRO A 1174 -28.47 -30.12 3.21
C PRO A 1174 -29.01 -30.91 2.01
N MET A 1175 -28.14 -31.26 1.06
CA MET A 1175 -28.49 -32.18 -0.02
C MET A 1175 -28.88 -33.56 0.54
N LYS A 1176 -30.04 -34.08 0.12
CA LYS A 1176 -30.56 -35.42 0.46
C LYS A 1176 -30.19 -36.49 -0.57
N SER A 1177 -30.19 -36.14 -1.85
CA SER A 1177 -29.83 -37.05 -2.95
C SER A 1177 -29.43 -36.29 -4.20
N VAL A 1178 -28.60 -36.92 -5.04
CA VAL A 1178 -28.14 -36.34 -6.31
C VAL A 1178 -28.42 -37.30 -7.45
N LEU A 1179 -28.91 -36.78 -8.57
CA LEU A 1179 -29.00 -37.49 -9.85
C LEU A 1179 -27.98 -36.93 -10.83
N VAL A 1180 -27.27 -37.80 -11.55
CA VAL A 1180 -26.40 -37.42 -12.68
C VAL A 1180 -26.88 -38.18 -13.91
N ASN A 1181 -27.28 -37.44 -14.94
CA ASN A 1181 -27.90 -37.96 -16.17
C ASN A 1181 -29.12 -38.87 -15.88
N GLY A 1182 -29.88 -38.55 -14.84
CA GLY A 1182 -31.06 -39.31 -14.39
C GLY A 1182 -30.75 -40.52 -13.50
N GLU A 1183 -29.48 -40.84 -13.25
CA GLU A 1183 -29.06 -41.96 -12.40
C GLU A 1183 -28.64 -41.50 -11.01
N GLN A 1184 -28.87 -42.33 -9.99
CA GLN A 1184 -28.48 -42.03 -8.61
C GLN A 1184 -26.96 -41.90 -8.46
N HIS A 1185 -26.52 -40.79 -7.88
CA HIS A 1185 -25.12 -40.46 -7.67
C HIS A 1185 -24.81 -40.36 -6.17
N LYS A 1186 -23.71 -40.99 -5.74
CA LYS A 1186 -23.38 -41.16 -4.32
C LYS A 1186 -22.20 -40.32 -3.83
N ASP A 1187 -21.39 -39.76 -4.73
CA ASP A 1187 -20.20 -39.00 -4.35
C ASP A 1187 -20.52 -37.51 -4.22
N PHE A 1188 -21.21 -37.17 -3.12
CA PHE A 1188 -21.48 -35.80 -2.74
C PHE A 1188 -21.26 -35.61 -1.23
N ASP A 1189 -20.90 -34.38 -0.86
CA ASP A 1189 -20.71 -33.93 0.51
C ASP A 1189 -21.78 -32.87 0.82
N ALA A 1190 -22.79 -33.25 1.60
CA ALA A 1190 -23.88 -32.36 1.97
C ALA A 1190 -23.44 -31.24 2.92
N THR A 1191 -22.36 -31.42 3.68
CA THR A 1191 -21.84 -30.41 4.62
C THR A 1191 -21.04 -29.34 3.89
N ARG A 1192 -20.26 -29.75 2.87
CA ARG A 1192 -19.49 -28.81 2.03
C ARG A 1192 -20.25 -28.33 0.79
N GLU A 1193 -21.46 -28.85 0.59
CA GLU A 1193 -22.35 -28.55 -0.53
C GLU A 1193 -21.77 -28.93 -1.92
N ILE A 1194 -20.90 -29.95 -1.97
CA ILE A 1194 -20.13 -30.34 -3.17
C ILE A 1194 -20.64 -31.66 -3.75
N ILE A 1195 -20.68 -31.76 -5.08
CA ILE A 1195 -20.91 -32.98 -5.86
C ILE A 1195 -19.65 -33.27 -6.68
N ARG A 1196 -19.10 -34.49 -6.58
CA ARG A 1196 -17.90 -34.90 -7.32
C ARG A 1196 -18.29 -35.70 -8.55
N LEU A 1197 -18.05 -35.11 -9.72
CA LEU A 1197 -18.48 -35.66 -10.99
C LEU A 1197 -17.29 -36.25 -11.74
N ALA A 1198 -17.47 -37.43 -12.31
CA ALA A 1198 -16.56 -37.96 -13.29
C ALA A 1198 -16.69 -37.15 -14.60
N PRO A 1199 -15.58 -36.80 -15.28
CA PRO A 1199 -15.62 -36.06 -16.54
C PRO A 1199 -16.38 -36.83 -17.62
N GLY A 1200 -17.42 -36.22 -18.18
CA GLY A 1200 -18.26 -36.80 -19.24
C GLY A 1200 -17.73 -36.57 -20.66
N SER A 1201 -18.34 -37.24 -21.65
CA SER A 1201 -17.92 -37.11 -23.06
C SER A 1201 -18.48 -35.88 -23.79
N LYS A 1202 -19.47 -35.17 -23.23
CA LYS A 1202 -19.94 -33.90 -23.78
C LYS A 1202 -20.71 -33.02 -22.78
N THR A 1203 -21.81 -33.54 -22.24
CA THR A 1203 -22.70 -32.79 -21.33
C THR A 1203 -23.06 -33.64 -20.13
N LEU A 1204 -23.10 -33.03 -18.94
CA LEU A 1204 -23.61 -33.62 -17.70
C LEU A 1204 -24.85 -32.86 -17.24
N LEU A 1205 -25.90 -33.60 -16.89
CA LEU A 1205 -27.10 -33.08 -16.24
C LEU A 1205 -27.10 -33.52 -14.78
N VAL A 1206 -27.10 -32.57 -13.85
CA VAL A 1206 -27.06 -32.83 -12.41
C VAL A 1206 -28.32 -32.29 -11.76
N GLU A 1207 -28.97 -33.08 -10.90
CA GLU A 1207 -30.07 -32.61 -10.05
C GLU A 1207 -29.73 -32.90 -8.58
N ALA A 1208 -29.60 -31.85 -7.78
CA ALA A 1208 -29.48 -31.95 -6.33
C ALA A 1208 -30.84 -31.74 -5.68
N HIS A 1209 -31.25 -32.67 -4.81
CA HIS A 1209 -32.50 -32.61 -4.06
C HIS A 1209 -32.24 -32.31 -2.59
N TYR A 1210 -33.05 -31.44 -1.98
CA TYR A 1210 -32.86 -30.90 -0.63
C TYR A 1210 -33.97 -31.25 0.36
#